data_AF-A0A6I6HII9-F1
#
_entry.id   AF-A0A6I6HII9-F1
#
_cell.length_a   1.000
_cell.length_b   1.000
_cell.length_c   1.000
_cell.angle_alpha   90.00
_cell.angle_beta   90.00
_cell.angle_gamma   90.00
#
_symmetry.space_group_name_H-M   'P 1'
#
loop_
_entity.id
_entity.type
_entity.pdbx_description
1 polymer ?
#
loop_
_entity_poly.entity_id
_entity_poly.type
_entity_poly.pdbx_seq_one_letter_code
_entity_poly.pdbx_strand_id
1 'polypeptide(L)'
;MRFPGSTVNRVRRALMRLLLALPAWSWAADFGFKPPRDPEDATAADLMRDLAQRILPVYQDADTDVFLANLTALQIVSGTYRAASDSSRALRTRRQGKPFDDLVQRAILDGIYARARALEANERLGFAEAYARAFRELVSPLDNAQAQAIMARLEIPAAVYAEPLRRAFDLWRAKGSLPQADALALVRTWHSYESRRSFGALLPELLAAENRNRYVTEADLRIPVRGGVIFASVVRPGRTNDAVGALPTLLRFTLDPAEDDAQRSAARGYVGVTAYVRGRTPDSKGAVWPFIRDGEDAAAVIDWIAEQAWSDGRVCMLGDGYSGYAAWAAARLRPAALKAIATIAPMAPGIDFPKAGQIFRNAMVRWAQEHANAEPLRAGADADPDATWQALDARWYRGNRPYWDIDRVLIGKRNRLIRTWLTHPSHDRYWQKFLPSAKQFASIDIPVLSFAGYYGADAGALYFHQEHLRNRPQADATLLLGPYDAASIRLGTAPTLRGYTLDPVARVDLPELRLQWFDHILKGANKPSLLTDRVNYQVMGADQWRHVPTLDAPKRTPLRLYLDTRERDDPRRLLPSPSEGGGSARLSVDLADRRDVRIPWPDALRANQLPTRNSISFASDPLPQDTEIVGSLRGVFDITPSRQDVDFNVSVYEQTASGEYRLLFDPYDFRASYAANRVRRRLLRAGERQLLAFTAERVTACRLAAGSRIVLLIGLNRRPDRQINYGSGKDVNSETIADAKWPVRVRWHARSYVEI
;
A
#
# COMPACT_ATOMS: atom_id res chain seq x y z
N MET A 1 -36.56 -7.00 -85.96
CA MET A 1 -35.76 -7.24 -87.19
C MET A 1 -34.52 -6.35 -87.16
N ARG A 2 -33.37 -6.92 -87.58
CA ARG A 2 -31.98 -6.39 -87.70
C ARG A 2 -31.04 -6.50 -86.47
N PHE A 3 -30.01 -7.34 -86.65
CA PHE A 3 -28.73 -7.55 -85.91
C PHE A 3 -27.69 -6.44 -86.25
N PRO A 4 -26.39 -6.46 -85.82
CA PRO A 4 -25.72 -6.86 -84.55
C PRO A 4 -24.65 -5.85 -84.04
N GLY A 5 -24.02 -6.12 -82.88
CA GLY A 5 -22.71 -5.58 -82.45
C GLY A 5 -22.72 -4.98 -81.04
N SER A 6 -21.67 -4.97 -80.23
CA SER A 6 -20.34 -5.58 -80.26
C SER A 6 -19.79 -5.53 -78.81
N THR A 7 -19.09 -6.58 -78.39
CA THR A 7 -17.82 -6.57 -77.64
C THR A 7 -17.45 -5.42 -76.67
N VAL A 8 -18.34 -4.91 -75.80
CA VAL A 8 -17.94 -3.94 -74.72
C VAL A 8 -18.39 -4.36 -73.31
N ASN A 9 -19.34 -5.29 -73.17
CA ASN A 9 -19.98 -5.57 -71.88
C ASN A 9 -19.34 -6.67 -71.00
N ARG A 10 -18.26 -7.33 -71.44
CA ARG A 10 -17.55 -8.32 -70.60
C ARG A 10 -16.34 -7.76 -69.83
N VAL A 11 -15.81 -6.60 -70.21
CA VAL A 11 -14.69 -5.95 -69.50
C VAL A 11 -15.18 -5.07 -68.34
N ARG A 12 -16.37 -4.45 -68.44
CA ARG A 12 -16.92 -3.59 -67.37
C ARG A 12 -17.47 -4.35 -66.15
N ARG A 13 -17.92 -5.61 -66.29
CA ARG A 13 -18.41 -6.41 -65.14
C ARG A 13 -17.31 -7.17 -64.40
N ALA A 14 -16.14 -7.36 -65.02
CA ALA A 14 -14.95 -7.89 -64.35
C ALA A 14 -14.20 -6.79 -63.57
N LEU A 15 -14.17 -5.55 -64.07
CA LEU A 15 -13.56 -4.42 -63.34
C LEU A 15 -14.39 -3.90 -62.14
N MET A 16 -15.71 -4.13 -62.12
CA MET A 16 -16.58 -3.65 -61.02
C MET A 16 -16.74 -4.64 -59.85
N ARG A 17 -16.20 -5.87 -59.98
CA ARG A 17 -16.15 -6.87 -58.90
C ARG A 17 -14.74 -7.09 -58.34
N LEU A 18 -13.72 -6.46 -58.92
CA LEU A 18 -12.34 -6.44 -58.40
C LEU A 18 -12.00 -5.18 -57.57
N LEU A 19 -12.97 -4.29 -57.37
CA LEU A 19 -12.85 -3.09 -56.50
C LEU A 19 -13.59 -3.25 -55.15
N LEU A 20 -14.07 -4.44 -54.81
CA LEU A 20 -14.77 -4.74 -53.55
C LEU A 20 -14.16 -5.91 -52.77
N ALA A 21 -12.89 -6.21 -53.01
CA ALA A 21 -12.12 -7.16 -52.22
C ALA A 21 -10.64 -6.75 -52.20
N LEU A 22 -10.36 -5.51 -51.80
CA LEU A 22 -9.06 -5.19 -51.24
C LEU A 22 -9.17 -5.48 -49.75
N PRO A 23 -8.37 -6.42 -49.19
CA PRO A 23 -8.26 -6.51 -47.75
C PRO A 23 -7.81 -5.14 -47.25
N ALA A 24 -8.52 -4.58 -46.28
CA ALA A 24 -8.05 -3.41 -45.54
C ALA A 24 -6.76 -3.83 -44.84
N TRP A 25 -5.64 -3.71 -45.55
CA TRP A 25 -4.33 -3.73 -44.94
C TRP A 25 -4.26 -2.42 -44.17
N SER A 26 -4.65 -2.46 -42.89
CA SER A 26 -4.29 -1.42 -41.94
C SER A 26 -2.77 -1.48 -41.80
N TRP A 27 -2.05 -0.82 -42.70
CA TRP A 27 -0.68 -0.44 -42.41
C TRP A 27 -0.74 0.38 -41.14
N ALA A 28 -0.24 -0.16 -40.03
CA ALA A 28 -0.06 0.63 -38.82
C ALA A 28 0.84 1.80 -39.21
N ALA A 29 0.32 3.03 -39.15
CA ALA A 29 1.09 4.21 -39.50
C ALA A 29 2.32 4.29 -38.58
N ASP A 30 3.50 4.30 -39.20
CA ASP A 30 4.79 4.56 -38.55
C ASP A 30 5.17 6.01 -38.84
N PHE A 31 5.45 6.76 -37.78
CA PHE A 31 5.71 8.19 -37.91
C PHE A 31 7.17 8.54 -38.12
N GLY A 32 8.13 7.63 -37.90
CA GLY A 32 9.56 7.94 -37.96
C GLY A 32 9.94 9.12 -37.06
N PHE A 33 10.47 8.85 -35.88
CA PHE A 33 10.74 9.87 -34.86
C PHE A 33 12.21 9.82 -34.45
N LYS A 34 12.90 10.97 -34.51
CA LYS A 34 14.25 11.16 -33.96
C LYS A 34 14.09 11.85 -32.61
N PRO A 35 14.09 11.12 -31.49
CA PRO A 35 13.79 11.71 -30.19
C PRO A 35 14.90 12.66 -29.75
N PRO A 36 14.57 13.72 -28.99
CA PRO A 36 15.58 14.56 -28.34
C PRO A 36 16.42 13.73 -27.35
N ARG A 37 17.55 14.28 -26.89
CA ARG A 37 18.39 13.59 -25.90
C ARG A 37 17.70 13.50 -24.54
N ASP A 38 17.08 14.59 -24.13
CA ASP A 38 16.43 14.75 -22.84
C ASP A 38 15.12 15.56 -23.00
N PRO A 39 14.11 15.37 -22.13
CA PRO A 39 12.93 16.24 -22.09
C PRO A 39 13.23 17.74 -21.92
N GLU A 40 14.39 18.10 -21.37
CA GLU A 40 14.83 19.49 -21.21
C GLU A 40 15.64 20.03 -22.41
N ASP A 41 15.87 19.21 -23.44
CA ASP A 41 16.56 19.63 -24.67
C ASP A 41 15.79 20.79 -25.34
N ALA A 42 16.50 21.83 -25.76
CA ALA A 42 15.91 23.00 -26.42
C ALA A 42 15.10 22.65 -27.68
N THR A 43 15.42 21.53 -28.34
CA THR A 43 14.73 21.06 -29.54
C THR A 43 13.50 20.18 -29.23
N ALA A 44 13.33 19.73 -27.98
CA ALA A 44 12.31 18.75 -27.63
C ALA A 44 10.90 19.24 -27.93
N ALA A 45 10.59 20.50 -27.63
CA ALA A 45 9.27 21.08 -27.87
C ALA A 45 8.91 21.12 -29.37
N ASP A 46 9.86 21.46 -30.23
CA ASP A 46 9.63 21.53 -31.67
C ASP A 46 9.48 20.14 -32.29
N LEU A 47 10.31 19.18 -31.88
CA LEU A 47 10.21 17.78 -32.31
C LEU A 47 8.88 17.15 -31.91
N MET A 48 8.42 17.40 -30.68
CA MET A 48 7.14 16.88 -30.20
C MET A 48 5.94 17.57 -30.89
N ARG A 49 6.05 18.87 -31.19
CA ARG A 49 5.05 19.60 -31.98
C ARG A 49 4.91 19.01 -33.39
N ASP A 50 6.03 18.79 -34.07
CA ASP A 50 6.06 18.18 -35.41
C ASP A 50 5.47 16.76 -35.39
N LEU A 51 5.82 15.94 -34.40
CA LEU A 51 5.21 14.61 -34.24
C LEU A 51 3.69 14.69 -34.07
N ALA A 52 3.19 15.59 -33.21
CA ALA A 52 1.76 15.77 -33.01
C ALA A 52 1.04 16.26 -34.29
N GLN A 53 1.66 17.18 -35.05
CA GLN A 53 1.12 17.66 -36.33
C GLN A 53 1.00 16.56 -37.39
N ARG A 54 1.95 15.60 -37.41
CA ARG A 54 1.90 14.44 -38.32
C ARG A 54 0.81 13.43 -37.93
N ILE A 55 0.57 13.22 -36.64
CA ILE A 55 -0.47 12.29 -36.15
C ILE A 55 -1.88 12.85 -36.33
N LEU A 56 -2.06 14.15 -36.07
CA LEU A 56 -3.36 14.82 -36.03
C LEU A 56 -4.31 14.51 -37.22
N PRO A 57 -3.88 14.57 -38.50
CA PRO A 57 -4.78 14.35 -39.64
C PRO A 57 -5.20 12.89 -39.86
N VAL A 58 -4.49 11.93 -39.27
CA VAL A 58 -4.73 10.49 -39.46
C VAL A 58 -5.27 9.79 -38.21
N TYR A 59 -5.32 10.49 -37.06
CA TYR A 59 -5.83 9.91 -35.82
C TYR A 59 -7.34 9.65 -35.92
N GLN A 60 -7.74 8.42 -35.60
CA GLN A 60 -9.13 8.00 -35.52
C GLN A 60 -9.28 7.09 -34.29
N ASP A 61 -10.47 7.13 -33.69
CA ASP A 61 -10.85 6.22 -32.61
C ASP A 61 -12.33 5.88 -32.75
N ALA A 62 -12.70 4.64 -32.43
CA ALA A 62 -14.09 4.20 -32.51
C ALA A 62 -14.94 4.83 -31.39
N ASP A 63 -14.33 5.08 -30.24
CA ASP A 63 -15.00 5.78 -29.14
C ASP A 63 -14.79 7.30 -29.28
N THR A 64 -15.89 8.03 -29.51
CA THR A 64 -15.85 9.49 -29.67
C THR A 64 -15.33 10.21 -28.42
N ASP A 65 -15.57 9.69 -27.22
CA ASP A 65 -15.11 10.31 -25.98
C ASP A 65 -13.57 10.15 -25.85
N VAL A 66 -13.04 8.97 -26.18
CA VAL A 66 -11.59 8.70 -26.25
C VAL A 66 -10.93 9.50 -27.39
N PHE A 67 -11.60 9.55 -28.55
CA PHE A 67 -11.17 10.34 -29.70
C PHE A 67 -10.96 11.79 -29.29
N LEU A 68 -11.96 12.44 -28.68
CA LEU A 68 -11.87 13.84 -28.27
C LEU A 68 -10.78 14.07 -27.23
N ALA A 69 -10.61 13.18 -26.26
CA ALA A 69 -9.57 13.30 -25.24
C ALA A 69 -8.17 13.27 -25.86
N ASN A 70 -7.94 12.37 -26.80
CA ASN A 70 -6.66 12.23 -27.49
C ASN A 70 -6.43 13.34 -28.52
N LEU A 71 -7.50 13.76 -29.22
CA LEU A 71 -7.49 14.90 -30.12
C LEU A 71 -7.11 16.19 -29.38
N THR A 72 -7.66 16.44 -28.19
CA THR A 72 -7.28 17.59 -27.35
C THR A 72 -5.78 17.59 -27.06
N ALA A 73 -5.21 16.47 -26.60
CA ALA A 73 -3.77 16.39 -26.30
C ALA A 73 -2.90 16.63 -27.55
N LEU A 74 -3.27 16.06 -28.69
CA LEU A 74 -2.58 16.30 -29.97
C LEU A 74 -2.65 17.77 -30.38
N GLN A 75 -3.81 18.41 -30.24
CA GLN A 75 -4.02 19.82 -30.57
C GLN A 75 -3.23 20.76 -29.64
N ILE A 76 -3.10 20.42 -28.35
CA ILE A 76 -2.27 21.18 -27.42
C ILE A 76 -0.81 21.11 -27.86
N VAL A 77 -0.28 19.91 -28.09
CA VAL A 77 1.14 19.73 -28.44
C VAL A 77 1.45 20.29 -29.83
N SER A 78 0.51 20.25 -30.77
CA SER A 78 0.66 20.86 -32.10
C SER A 78 0.62 22.40 -32.10
N GLY A 79 0.23 23.03 -30.97
CA GLY A 79 0.09 24.48 -30.82
C GLY A 79 -1.28 25.04 -31.24
N THR A 80 -2.27 24.18 -31.54
CA THR A 80 -3.62 24.59 -31.99
C THR A 80 -4.58 24.76 -30.80
N TYR A 81 -4.23 25.63 -29.85
CA TYR A 81 -4.87 25.73 -28.54
C TYR A 81 -6.37 26.06 -28.55
N ARG A 82 -6.84 26.85 -29.53
CA ARG A 82 -8.28 27.13 -29.68
C ARG A 82 -9.07 25.85 -30.02
N ALA A 83 -8.57 25.08 -30.99
CA ALA A 83 -9.16 23.80 -31.36
C ALA A 83 -9.10 22.80 -30.19
N ALA A 84 -7.98 22.76 -29.46
CA ALA A 84 -7.87 21.96 -28.24
C ALA A 84 -8.93 22.31 -27.19
N SER A 85 -9.13 23.60 -26.93
CA SER A 85 -10.15 24.10 -26.00
C SER A 85 -11.56 23.72 -26.45
N ASP A 86 -11.84 23.73 -27.75
CA ASP A 86 -13.13 23.34 -28.33
C ASP A 86 -13.38 21.83 -28.22
N SER A 87 -12.39 21.00 -28.59
CA SER A 87 -12.47 19.53 -28.44
C SER A 87 -12.67 19.11 -26.98
N SER A 88 -11.92 19.76 -26.08
CA SER A 88 -11.98 19.52 -24.64
C SER A 88 -13.36 19.90 -24.08
N ARG A 89 -13.92 21.03 -24.51
CA ARG A 89 -15.30 21.45 -24.18
C ARG A 89 -16.33 20.49 -24.74
N ALA A 90 -16.19 20.05 -25.99
CA ALA A 90 -17.10 19.08 -26.59
C ALA A 90 -17.13 17.75 -25.81
N LEU A 91 -15.97 17.27 -25.35
CA LEU A 91 -15.89 16.10 -24.48
C LEU A 91 -16.62 16.34 -23.15
N ARG A 92 -16.35 17.46 -22.46
CA ARG A 92 -17.06 17.79 -21.21
C ARG A 92 -18.58 17.85 -21.40
N THR A 93 -19.07 18.47 -22.47
CA THR A 93 -20.51 18.53 -22.78
C THR A 93 -21.11 17.14 -22.97
N ARG A 94 -20.45 16.26 -23.74
CA ARG A 94 -20.91 14.87 -23.96
C ARG A 94 -20.93 14.02 -22.69
N ARG A 95 -20.14 14.40 -21.69
CA ARG A 95 -20.04 13.70 -20.41
C ARG A 95 -20.90 14.33 -19.31
N GLN A 96 -21.69 15.37 -19.60
CA GLN A 96 -22.64 15.93 -18.63
C GLN A 96 -23.62 14.86 -18.17
N GLY A 97 -23.85 14.77 -16.86
CA GLY A 97 -24.72 13.77 -16.24
C GLY A 97 -24.15 12.34 -16.19
N LYS A 98 -22.93 12.10 -16.70
CA LYS A 98 -22.22 10.82 -16.57
C LYS A 98 -21.33 10.79 -15.33
N PRO A 99 -20.87 9.61 -14.87
CA PRO A 99 -19.93 9.51 -13.76
C PRO A 99 -18.65 10.35 -13.97
N PHE A 100 -18.15 10.93 -12.89
CA PHE A 100 -16.92 11.73 -12.86
C PHE A 100 -15.68 10.82 -12.89
N ASP A 101 -15.38 10.28 -14.07
CA ASP A 101 -14.29 9.33 -14.30
C ASP A 101 -13.00 9.99 -14.83
N ASP A 102 -11.99 9.17 -15.14
CA ASP A 102 -10.68 9.64 -15.63
C ASP A 102 -10.80 10.46 -16.92
N LEU A 103 -11.75 10.12 -17.81
CA LEU A 103 -11.98 10.86 -19.06
C LEU A 103 -12.49 12.27 -18.77
N VAL A 104 -13.44 12.43 -17.85
CA VAL A 104 -13.93 13.75 -17.43
C VAL A 104 -12.81 14.56 -16.78
N GLN A 105 -12.04 13.94 -15.89
CA GLN A 105 -10.93 14.62 -15.24
C GLN A 105 -9.87 15.09 -16.24
N ARG A 106 -9.49 14.23 -17.19
CA ARG A 106 -8.57 14.59 -18.27
C ARG A 106 -9.11 15.72 -19.13
N ALA A 107 -10.41 15.69 -19.47
CA ALA A 107 -11.05 16.76 -20.23
C ALA A 107 -11.01 18.11 -19.50
N ILE A 108 -11.07 18.12 -18.17
CA ILE A 108 -10.92 19.33 -17.36
C ILE A 108 -9.45 19.77 -17.32
N LEU A 109 -8.52 18.88 -16.97
CA LEU A 109 -7.08 19.16 -16.86
C LEU A 109 -6.49 19.72 -18.16
N ASP A 110 -6.68 18.99 -19.27
CA ASP A 110 -6.21 19.41 -20.59
C ASP A 110 -6.95 20.68 -21.04
N GLY A 111 -8.22 20.83 -20.63
CA GLY A 111 -9.05 22.00 -20.89
C GLY A 111 -8.55 23.28 -20.22
N ILE A 112 -8.08 23.23 -18.98
CA ILE A 112 -7.50 24.38 -18.26
C ILE A 112 -6.30 24.91 -19.05
N TYR A 113 -5.36 24.02 -19.41
CA TYR A 113 -4.15 24.41 -20.12
C TYR A 113 -4.46 24.93 -21.54
N ALA A 114 -5.30 24.23 -22.30
CA ALA A 114 -5.72 24.65 -23.64
C ALA A 114 -6.42 26.01 -23.63
N ARG A 115 -7.33 26.23 -22.67
CA ARG A 115 -8.06 27.50 -22.50
C ARG A 115 -7.10 28.63 -22.12
N ALA A 116 -6.16 28.39 -21.21
CA ALA A 116 -5.15 29.36 -20.81
C ALA A 116 -4.29 29.82 -21.99
N ARG A 117 -3.77 28.87 -22.78
CA ARG A 117 -2.99 29.18 -23.99
C ARG A 117 -3.80 29.88 -25.08
N ALA A 118 -5.08 29.53 -25.22
CA ALA A 118 -5.97 30.22 -26.16
C ALA A 118 -6.28 31.66 -25.71
N LEU A 119 -6.43 31.91 -24.40
CA LEU A 119 -6.58 33.26 -23.82
C LEU A 119 -5.32 34.10 -24.02
N GLU A 120 -4.15 33.52 -23.77
CA GLU A 120 -2.84 34.16 -24.02
C GLU A 120 -2.71 34.62 -25.48
N ALA A 121 -3.05 33.75 -26.45
CA ALA A 121 -2.95 34.06 -27.87
C ALA A 121 -3.98 35.08 -28.37
N ASN A 122 -5.22 35.02 -27.88
CA ASN A 122 -6.34 35.82 -28.42
C ASN A 122 -6.56 37.15 -27.68
N GLU A 123 -6.38 37.16 -26.36
CA GLU A 123 -6.69 38.31 -25.49
C GLU A 123 -5.41 39.04 -25.02
N ARG A 124 -4.21 38.58 -25.43
CA ARG A 124 -2.90 39.13 -25.04
C ARG A 124 -2.70 39.22 -23.52
N LEU A 125 -3.36 38.34 -22.76
CA LEU A 125 -3.15 38.18 -21.33
C LEU A 125 -1.82 37.47 -21.06
N GLY A 126 -1.15 37.81 -19.96
CA GLY A 126 0.00 37.03 -19.50
C GLY A 126 -0.43 35.60 -19.12
N PHE A 127 0.41 34.59 -19.38
CA PHE A 127 0.06 33.18 -19.14
C PHE A 127 -0.46 32.91 -17.72
N ALA A 128 0.15 33.53 -16.69
CA ALA A 128 -0.27 33.35 -15.31
C ALA A 128 -1.72 33.79 -15.06
N GLU A 129 -2.11 34.95 -15.61
CA GLU A 129 -3.47 35.48 -15.51
C GLU A 129 -4.46 34.63 -16.33
N ALA A 130 -4.08 34.26 -17.55
CA ALA A 130 -4.86 33.40 -18.42
C ALA A 130 -5.12 32.02 -17.79
N TYR A 131 -4.11 31.43 -17.16
CA TYR A 131 -4.22 30.16 -16.45
C TYR A 131 -5.09 30.26 -15.21
N ALA A 132 -4.90 31.31 -14.39
CA ALA A 132 -5.74 31.55 -13.22
C ALA A 132 -7.22 31.70 -13.59
N ARG A 133 -7.53 32.39 -14.70
CA ARG A 133 -8.89 32.51 -15.23
C ARG A 133 -9.44 31.17 -15.72
N ALA A 134 -8.69 30.44 -16.53
CA ALA A 134 -9.11 29.13 -17.04
C ALA A 134 -9.33 28.10 -15.91
N PHE A 135 -8.48 28.13 -14.88
CA PHE A 135 -8.61 27.31 -13.68
C PHE A 135 -9.94 27.61 -12.97
N ARG A 136 -10.24 28.88 -12.68
CA ARG A 136 -11.52 29.26 -12.05
C ARG A 136 -12.73 28.91 -12.90
N GLU A 137 -12.65 29.11 -14.23
CA GLU A 137 -13.72 28.76 -15.18
C GLU A 137 -14.09 27.27 -15.14
N LEU A 138 -13.12 26.37 -14.88
CA LEU A 138 -13.31 24.93 -14.97
C LEU A 138 -13.32 24.18 -13.64
N VAL A 139 -12.74 24.74 -12.58
CA VAL A 139 -12.63 24.11 -11.25
C VAL A 139 -13.68 24.64 -10.29
N SER A 140 -13.90 25.96 -10.21
CA SER A 140 -14.82 26.55 -9.24
C SER A 140 -16.29 26.07 -9.37
N PRO A 141 -16.81 25.72 -10.57
CA PRO A 141 -18.16 25.14 -10.71
C PRO A 141 -18.29 23.69 -10.22
N LEU A 142 -17.18 22.98 -10.00
CA LEU A 142 -17.20 21.59 -9.53
C LEU A 142 -17.64 21.50 -8.07
N ASP A 143 -18.25 20.38 -7.69
CA ASP A 143 -18.45 20.08 -6.27
C ASP A 143 -17.11 19.86 -5.55
N ASN A 144 -17.13 19.80 -4.22
CA ASN A 144 -15.89 19.72 -3.44
C ASN A 144 -15.09 18.44 -3.71
N ALA A 145 -15.75 17.30 -3.92
CA ALA A 145 -15.07 16.02 -4.18
C ALA A 145 -14.43 16.02 -5.58
N GLN A 146 -15.16 16.52 -6.58
CA GLN A 146 -14.68 16.68 -7.96
C GLN A 146 -13.51 17.67 -8.02
N ALA A 147 -13.63 18.83 -7.37
CA ALA A 147 -12.57 19.82 -7.31
C ALA A 147 -11.32 19.24 -6.65
N GLN A 148 -11.45 18.56 -5.51
CA GLN A 148 -10.31 17.92 -4.85
C GLN A 148 -9.61 16.89 -5.77
N ALA A 149 -10.37 16.07 -6.50
CA ALA A 149 -9.81 15.10 -7.43
C ALA A 149 -9.03 15.77 -8.58
N ILE A 150 -9.51 16.90 -9.11
CA ILE A 150 -8.78 17.68 -10.13
C ILE A 150 -7.52 18.31 -9.54
N MET A 151 -7.64 18.97 -8.38
CA MET A 151 -6.53 19.65 -7.72
C MET A 151 -5.40 18.68 -7.39
N ALA A 152 -5.71 17.49 -6.85
CA ALA A 152 -4.72 16.45 -6.57
C ALA A 152 -3.94 16.00 -7.82
N ARG A 153 -4.56 15.99 -9.00
CA ARG A 153 -3.89 15.65 -10.27
C ARG A 153 -3.08 16.79 -10.87
N LEU A 154 -3.43 18.03 -10.56
CA LEU A 154 -2.65 19.21 -10.92
C LEU A 154 -1.35 19.27 -10.11
N GLU A 155 -1.40 18.89 -8.83
CA GLU A 155 -0.26 18.88 -7.90
C GLU A 155 0.82 17.86 -8.24
N ILE A 156 0.53 16.85 -9.09
CA ILE A 156 1.53 15.86 -9.52
C ILE A 156 2.70 16.58 -10.21
N PRO A 157 3.93 16.56 -9.64
CA PRO A 157 5.05 17.35 -10.16
C PRO A 157 5.51 16.92 -11.56
N ALA A 158 6.10 17.85 -12.32
CA ALA A 158 6.66 17.56 -13.65
C ALA A 158 7.70 16.41 -13.62
N ALA A 159 8.49 16.32 -12.55
CA ALA A 159 9.52 15.29 -12.36
C ALA A 159 8.97 13.85 -12.46
N VAL A 160 7.70 13.63 -12.08
CA VAL A 160 7.05 12.30 -12.19
C VAL A 160 6.93 11.84 -13.65
N TYR A 161 6.82 12.77 -14.59
CA TYR A 161 6.69 12.49 -16.02
C TYR A 161 8.03 12.51 -16.77
N ALA A 162 9.07 13.13 -16.20
CA ALA A 162 10.38 13.31 -16.84
C ALA A 162 11.06 11.96 -17.13
N GLU A 163 11.12 11.07 -16.15
CA GLU A 163 11.80 9.77 -16.30
C GLU A 163 11.10 8.81 -17.27
N PRO A 164 9.77 8.63 -17.24
CA PRO A 164 9.05 7.93 -18.31
C PRO A 164 9.33 8.49 -19.71
N LEU A 165 9.46 9.81 -19.86
CA LEU A 165 9.79 10.44 -21.14
C LEU A 165 11.21 10.12 -21.59
N ARG A 166 12.20 10.23 -20.70
CA ARG A 166 13.61 9.85 -21.00
C ARG A 166 13.69 8.43 -21.52
N ARG A 167 13.07 7.49 -20.80
CA ARG A 167 13.04 6.07 -21.20
C ARG A 167 12.36 5.86 -22.54
N ALA A 168 11.26 6.57 -22.80
CA ALA A 168 10.60 6.50 -24.10
C ALA A 168 11.48 7.07 -25.22
N PHE A 169 12.15 8.21 -25.01
CA PHE A 169 13.08 8.77 -25.98
C PHE A 169 14.25 7.82 -26.27
N ASP A 170 14.85 7.22 -25.24
CA ASP A 170 15.94 6.26 -25.43
C ASP A 170 15.49 5.00 -26.19
N LEU A 171 14.32 4.45 -25.85
CA LEU A 171 13.74 3.29 -26.52
C LEU A 171 13.53 3.54 -28.01
N TRP A 172 12.91 4.67 -28.37
CA TRP A 172 12.55 4.96 -29.76
C TRP A 172 13.74 5.46 -30.58
N ARG A 173 14.76 6.04 -29.93
CA ARG A 173 16.04 6.36 -30.58
C ARG A 173 16.75 5.10 -31.04
N ALA A 174 16.64 4.00 -30.28
CA ALA A 174 17.23 2.71 -30.63
C ALA A 174 16.44 1.96 -31.72
N LYS A 175 15.10 2.07 -31.74
CA LYS A 175 14.24 1.32 -32.67
C LYS A 175 14.06 1.98 -34.05
N GLY A 176 14.10 3.30 -34.14
CA GLY A 176 13.98 4.04 -35.42
C GLY A 176 12.58 4.06 -36.07
N SER A 177 11.64 3.23 -35.60
CA SER A 177 10.21 3.24 -35.95
C SER A 177 9.37 3.62 -34.73
N LEU A 178 8.27 4.35 -34.93
CA LEU A 178 7.34 4.76 -33.87
C LEU A 178 5.89 4.53 -34.32
N PRO A 179 5.26 3.41 -33.90
CA PRO A 179 3.86 3.12 -34.20
C PRO A 179 2.91 4.18 -33.65
N GLN A 180 1.76 4.40 -34.31
CA GLN A 180 0.76 5.41 -33.92
C GLN A 180 0.36 5.39 -32.44
N ALA A 181 0.11 4.21 -31.86
CA ALA A 181 -0.32 4.09 -30.47
C ALA A 181 0.77 4.57 -29.48
N ASP A 182 2.03 4.21 -29.77
CA ASP A 182 3.19 4.65 -28.99
C ASP A 182 3.49 6.13 -29.19
N ALA A 183 3.32 6.64 -30.41
CA ALA A 183 3.44 8.05 -30.73
C ALA A 183 2.45 8.89 -29.93
N LEU A 184 1.19 8.44 -29.87
CA LEU A 184 0.15 9.07 -29.07
C LEU A 184 0.44 8.99 -27.56
N ALA A 185 0.94 7.86 -27.06
CA ALA A 185 1.36 7.72 -25.67
C ALA A 185 2.51 8.69 -25.32
N LEU A 186 3.47 8.85 -26.24
CA LEU A 186 4.58 9.79 -26.09
C LEU A 186 4.09 11.24 -26.06
N VAL A 187 3.20 11.64 -26.98
CA VAL A 187 2.57 12.97 -27.01
C VAL A 187 1.84 13.27 -25.70
N ARG A 188 1.07 12.32 -25.16
CA ARG A 188 0.33 12.51 -23.89
C ARG A 188 1.27 12.69 -22.70
N THR A 189 2.33 11.89 -22.64
CA THR A 189 3.33 12.00 -21.56
C THR A 189 4.07 13.33 -21.66
N TRP A 190 4.43 13.76 -22.88
CA TRP A 190 5.06 15.05 -23.13
C TRP A 190 4.15 16.22 -22.73
N HIS A 191 2.88 16.18 -23.14
CA HIS A 191 1.88 17.16 -22.72
C HIS A 191 1.80 17.26 -21.19
N SER A 192 1.78 16.12 -20.51
CA SER A 192 1.72 16.08 -19.05
C SER A 192 2.94 16.75 -18.43
N TYR A 193 4.15 16.41 -18.88
CA TYR A 193 5.39 17.03 -18.43
C TYR A 193 5.44 18.55 -18.67
N GLU A 194 5.21 18.99 -19.91
CA GLU A 194 5.41 20.38 -20.32
C GLU A 194 4.35 21.32 -19.74
N SER A 195 3.09 20.85 -19.63
CA SER A 195 2.03 21.62 -18.99
C SER A 195 2.37 21.92 -17.52
N ARG A 196 2.86 20.93 -16.74
CA ARG A 196 3.26 21.14 -15.33
C ARG A 196 4.44 22.08 -15.20
N ARG A 197 5.41 22.03 -16.11
CA ARG A 197 6.51 23.02 -16.10
C ARG A 197 6.00 24.44 -16.30
N SER A 198 4.97 24.59 -17.14
CA SER A 198 4.37 25.89 -17.43
C SER A 198 3.56 26.45 -16.25
N PHE A 199 2.71 25.64 -15.61
CA PHE A 199 1.79 26.12 -14.56
C PHE A 199 2.19 25.80 -13.13
N GLY A 200 3.20 24.96 -12.90
CA GLY A 200 3.50 24.38 -11.58
C GLY A 200 3.75 25.42 -10.49
N ALA A 201 4.45 26.51 -10.84
CA ALA A 201 4.70 27.62 -9.91
C ALA A 201 3.44 28.43 -9.54
N LEU A 202 2.36 28.33 -10.33
CA LEU A 202 1.11 29.05 -10.11
C LEU A 202 0.17 28.29 -9.17
N LEU A 203 0.31 26.97 -9.07
CA LEU A 203 -0.63 26.12 -8.35
C LEU A 203 -0.77 26.47 -6.86
N PRO A 204 0.31 26.68 -6.08
CA PRO A 204 0.15 26.84 -4.63
C PRO A 204 -0.85 27.92 -4.24
N GLU A 205 -0.79 29.10 -4.87
CA GLU A 205 -1.73 30.19 -4.58
C GLU A 205 -3.13 29.93 -5.15
N LEU A 206 -3.24 29.33 -6.35
CA LEU A 206 -4.54 29.02 -6.96
C LEU A 206 -5.32 27.99 -6.13
N LEU A 207 -4.64 26.94 -5.68
CA LEU A 207 -5.23 25.89 -4.86
C LEU A 207 -5.58 26.43 -3.47
N ALA A 208 -4.71 27.26 -2.87
CA ALA A 208 -5.00 27.91 -1.60
C ALA A 208 -6.22 28.84 -1.70
N ALA A 209 -6.33 29.64 -2.76
CA ALA A 209 -7.48 30.50 -3.01
C ALA A 209 -8.78 29.71 -3.22
N GLU A 210 -8.72 28.62 -4.00
CA GLU A 210 -9.87 27.75 -4.22
C GLU A 210 -10.29 27.05 -2.91
N ASN A 211 -9.35 26.59 -2.10
CA ASN A 211 -9.64 25.99 -0.79
C ASN A 211 -10.29 27.00 0.17
N ARG A 212 -9.81 28.26 0.23
CA ARG A 212 -10.45 29.32 1.02
C ARG A 212 -11.88 29.63 0.57
N ASN A 213 -12.20 29.39 -0.70
CA ASN A 213 -13.54 29.57 -1.25
C ASN A 213 -14.49 28.39 -0.97
N ARG A 214 -13.96 27.24 -0.52
CA ARG A 214 -14.70 25.98 -0.32
C ARG A 214 -14.76 25.53 1.12
N TYR A 215 -13.81 25.95 1.94
CA TYR A 215 -13.62 25.45 3.29
C TYR A 215 -13.34 26.57 4.29
N VAL A 216 -13.82 26.35 5.51
CA VAL A 216 -13.38 27.08 6.70
C VAL A 216 -12.38 26.20 7.44
N THR A 217 -11.16 26.69 7.59
CA THR A 217 -10.05 25.98 8.24
C THR A 217 -9.65 26.69 9.53
N GLU A 218 -9.58 25.92 10.62
CA GLU A 218 -9.07 26.35 11.92
C GLU A 218 -7.86 25.47 12.25
N ALA A 219 -6.67 26.02 12.02
CA ALA A 219 -5.40 25.35 12.32
C ALA A 219 -4.96 25.64 13.77
N ASP A 220 -4.11 24.76 14.31
CA ASP A 220 -3.50 24.88 15.64
C ASP A 220 -4.49 25.08 16.80
N LEU A 221 -5.70 24.55 16.64
CA LEU A 221 -6.73 24.63 17.66
C LEU A 221 -6.29 23.88 18.92
N ARG A 222 -6.46 24.52 20.08
CA ARG A 222 -6.05 23.98 21.38
C ARG A 222 -7.25 23.37 22.09
N ILE A 223 -7.27 22.05 22.17
CA ILE A 223 -8.31 21.28 22.87
C ILE A 223 -7.80 20.93 24.28
N PRO A 224 -8.38 21.50 25.34
CA PRO A 224 -7.99 21.15 26.71
C PRO A 224 -8.42 19.71 27.01
N VAL A 225 -7.49 18.92 27.55
CA VAL A 225 -7.75 17.55 28.01
C VAL A 225 -7.23 17.40 29.44
N ARG A 226 -7.60 16.31 30.12
CA ARG A 226 -7.15 16.11 31.51
C ARG A 226 -5.62 16.13 31.60
N GLY A 227 -5.10 17.14 32.29
CA GLY A 227 -3.67 17.34 32.54
C GLY A 227 -2.85 17.67 31.29
N GLY A 228 -3.43 18.25 30.23
CA GLY A 228 -2.68 18.73 29.06
C GLY A 228 -3.54 19.36 27.97
N VAL A 229 -2.97 19.50 26.78
CA VAL A 229 -3.61 20.09 25.60
C VAL A 229 -3.30 19.21 24.39
N ILE A 230 -4.31 19.02 23.55
CA ILE A 230 -4.20 18.42 22.22
C ILE A 230 -4.32 19.54 21.18
N PHE A 231 -3.47 19.51 20.17
CA PHE A 231 -3.58 20.40 19.02
C PHE A 231 -4.39 19.71 17.92
N ALA A 232 -5.20 20.46 17.20
CA ALA A 232 -5.99 19.94 16.09
C ALA A 232 -6.09 20.92 14.93
N SER A 233 -6.27 20.36 13.74
CA SER A 233 -6.72 21.02 12.52
C SER A 233 -8.19 20.66 12.31
N VAL A 234 -9.05 21.66 12.14
CA VAL A 234 -10.47 21.48 11.84
C VAL A 234 -10.76 22.09 10.47
N VAL A 235 -11.37 21.32 9.58
CA VAL A 235 -11.80 21.79 8.26
C VAL A 235 -13.27 21.49 8.07
N ARG A 236 -14.04 22.52 7.73
CA ARG A 236 -15.49 22.46 7.50
C ARG A 236 -15.81 22.84 6.05
N PRO A 237 -16.76 22.17 5.38
CA PRO A 237 -17.24 22.62 4.07
C PRO A 237 -17.98 23.95 4.18
N GLY A 238 -17.92 24.76 3.12
CA GLY A 238 -18.53 26.08 3.04
C GLY A 238 -17.54 27.22 3.26
N ARG A 239 -18.01 28.46 3.04
CA ARG A 239 -17.28 29.69 3.30
C ARG A 239 -17.57 30.21 4.70
N THR A 240 -16.72 31.11 5.17
CA THR A 240 -16.96 31.85 6.41
C THR A 240 -18.33 32.56 6.32
N ASN A 241 -19.20 32.30 7.30
CA ASN A 241 -20.59 32.76 7.39
C ASN A 241 -21.64 32.02 6.54
N ASP A 242 -21.29 30.96 5.82
CA ASP A 242 -22.30 30.07 5.25
C ASP A 242 -23.04 29.35 6.39
N ALA A 243 -24.37 29.34 6.34
CA ALA A 243 -25.20 28.56 7.25
C ALA A 243 -25.15 27.07 6.85
N VAL A 244 -24.01 26.42 7.08
CA VAL A 244 -23.91 24.96 7.00
C VAL A 244 -24.45 24.41 8.30
N GLY A 245 -25.49 23.58 8.21
CA GLY A 245 -26.06 22.89 9.38
C GLY A 245 -25.02 22.03 10.10
N ALA A 246 -25.34 21.58 11.31
CA ALA A 246 -24.49 20.65 12.04
C ALA A 246 -24.21 19.38 11.22
N LEU A 247 -22.95 18.96 11.14
CA LEU A 247 -22.50 17.84 10.32
C LEU A 247 -21.84 16.75 11.17
N PRO A 248 -21.85 15.49 10.70
CA PRO A 248 -21.07 14.43 11.32
C PRO A 248 -19.57 14.66 11.10
N THR A 249 -18.76 14.19 12.03
CA THR A 249 -17.31 14.42 12.05
C THR A 249 -16.51 13.16 11.76
N LEU A 250 -15.48 13.28 10.93
CA LEU A 250 -14.44 12.27 10.77
C LEU A 250 -13.17 12.75 11.49
N LEU A 251 -12.75 11.97 12.49
CA LEU A 251 -11.58 12.25 13.30
C LEU A 251 -10.42 11.31 12.92
N ARG A 252 -9.26 11.88 12.58
CA ARG A 252 -7.98 11.18 12.64
C ARG A 252 -7.20 11.65 13.87
N PHE A 253 -6.72 10.71 14.68
CA PHE A 253 -5.83 10.99 15.79
C PHE A 253 -4.44 10.44 15.47
N THR A 254 -3.49 11.32 15.14
CA THR A 254 -2.19 10.93 14.58
C THR A 254 -1.01 11.58 15.30
N LEU A 255 0.16 11.02 15.10
CA LEU A 255 1.43 11.61 15.50
C LEU A 255 2.07 12.47 14.40
N ASP A 256 1.64 12.28 13.15
CA ASP A 256 2.30 12.80 11.96
C ASP A 256 1.45 13.90 11.30
N PRO A 257 1.92 15.16 11.31
CA PRO A 257 1.24 16.26 10.62
C PRO A 257 1.04 16.03 9.11
N ALA A 258 1.85 15.17 8.48
CA ALA A 258 1.69 14.84 7.06
C ALA A 258 0.46 13.95 6.79
N GLU A 259 -0.14 13.35 7.82
CA GLU A 259 -1.34 12.52 7.73
C GLU A 259 -2.64 13.33 7.95
N ASP A 260 -2.69 14.62 7.60
CA ASP A 260 -3.91 15.42 7.76
C ASP A 260 -5.00 15.01 6.75
N ASP A 261 -6.08 14.39 7.25
CA ASP A 261 -7.26 13.99 6.46
C ASP A 261 -8.45 14.95 6.62
N ALA A 262 -8.28 16.08 7.32
CA ALA A 262 -9.37 16.99 7.63
C ALA A 262 -10.00 17.58 6.35
N GLN A 263 -9.18 18.09 5.43
CA GLN A 263 -9.69 18.63 4.17
C GLN A 263 -10.31 17.55 3.28
N ARG A 264 -9.73 16.34 3.23
CA ARG A 264 -10.30 15.21 2.48
C ARG A 264 -11.68 14.81 3.02
N SER A 265 -11.86 14.87 4.33
CA SER A 265 -13.14 14.62 4.99
C SER A 265 -14.15 15.74 4.67
N ALA A 266 -13.72 17.00 4.72
CA ALA A 266 -14.55 18.16 4.38
C ALA A 266 -15.01 18.15 2.91
N ALA A 267 -14.15 17.69 2.00
CA ALA A 267 -14.50 17.54 0.59
C ALA A 267 -15.65 16.53 0.36
N ARG A 268 -15.84 15.60 1.30
CA ARG A 268 -16.95 14.64 1.31
C ARG A 268 -18.15 15.10 2.14
N GLY A 269 -18.19 16.35 2.58
CA GLY A 269 -19.32 16.91 3.33
C GLY A 269 -19.38 16.45 4.80
N TYR A 270 -18.24 16.10 5.40
CA TYR A 270 -18.08 15.92 6.84
C TYR A 270 -17.41 17.14 7.46
N VAL A 271 -17.45 17.29 8.79
CA VAL A 271 -16.37 18.03 9.43
C VAL A 271 -15.15 17.13 9.51
N GLY A 272 -14.02 17.59 9.01
CA GLY A 272 -12.75 16.90 9.14
C GLY A 272 -11.98 17.41 10.35
N VAL A 273 -11.54 16.51 11.22
CA VAL A 273 -10.68 16.85 12.35
C VAL A 273 -9.45 15.96 12.31
N THR A 274 -8.27 16.56 12.27
CA THR A 274 -7.00 15.88 12.54
C THR A 274 -6.46 16.39 13.86
N ALA A 275 -6.46 15.52 14.87
CA ALA A 275 -5.92 15.83 16.18
C ALA A 275 -4.56 15.14 16.38
N TYR A 276 -3.64 15.83 17.02
CA TYR A 276 -2.27 15.38 17.17
C TYR A 276 -1.99 14.83 18.57
N VAL A 277 -1.27 13.70 18.63
CA VAL A 277 -0.84 13.09 19.90
C VAL A 277 -0.25 14.12 20.85
N ARG A 278 -0.50 13.95 22.14
CA ARG A 278 0.04 14.85 23.16
C ARG A 278 1.56 15.02 23.02
N GLY A 279 1.99 16.29 23.08
CA GLY A 279 3.39 16.67 22.87
C GLY A 279 3.72 16.98 21.41
N ARG A 280 2.88 16.62 20.44
CA ARG A 280 3.01 17.13 19.07
C ARG A 280 2.46 18.56 19.04
N THR A 281 3.37 19.51 19.18
CA THR A 281 3.09 20.94 19.12
C THR A 281 3.41 21.50 17.73
N PRO A 282 2.83 22.64 17.31
CA PRO A 282 3.12 23.25 16.02
C PRO A 282 4.62 23.57 15.82
N ASP A 283 5.32 23.91 16.91
CA ASP A 283 6.77 24.14 16.90
C ASP A 283 7.61 22.85 16.98
N SER A 284 6.97 21.67 17.08
CA SER A 284 7.59 20.35 17.21
C SER A 284 8.59 20.20 18.36
N LYS A 285 8.46 21.00 19.43
CA LYS A 285 9.38 20.95 20.60
C LYS A 285 8.86 20.09 21.75
N GLY A 286 7.59 19.69 21.73
CA GLY A 286 7.03 18.85 22.78
C GLY A 286 7.50 17.39 22.69
N ALA A 287 7.56 16.72 23.84
CA ALA A 287 7.94 15.31 23.90
C ALA A 287 6.75 14.40 23.59
N VAL A 288 6.82 13.66 22.48
CA VAL A 288 5.82 12.66 22.11
C VAL A 288 6.12 11.33 22.80
N TRP A 289 5.12 10.79 23.49
CA TRP A 289 5.17 9.49 24.16
C TRP A 289 4.11 8.56 23.60
N PRO A 290 4.44 7.80 22.54
CA PRO A 290 3.46 7.00 21.83
C PRO A 290 2.76 5.96 22.72
N PHE A 291 1.49 5.70 22.43
CA PHE A 291 0.60 4.74 23.09
C PHE A 291 0.13 5.12 24.51
N ILE A 292 0.82 6.03 25.21
CA ILE A 292 0.65 6.18 26.67
C ILE A 292 -0.73 6.72 27.08
N ARG A 293 -1.25 7.75 26.38
CA ARG A 293 -2.53 8.41 26.69
C ARG A 293 -3.45 8.59 25.49
N ASP A 294 -3.09 8.01 24.35
CA ASP A 294 -3.75 8.33 23.09
C ASP A 294 -5.23 7.93 23.10
N GLY A 295 -5.59 6.85 23.79
CA GLY A 295 -6.99 6.45 23.94
C GLY A 295 -7.79 7.47 24.74
N GLU A 296 -7.28 7.90 25.89
CA GLU A 296 -7.92 8.89 26.75
C GLU A 296 -7.98 10.27 26.10
N ASP A 297 -6.91 10.68 25.41
CA ASP A 297 -6.82 11.96 24.73
C ASP A 297 -7.73 11.99 23.48
N ALA A 298 -7.77 10.91 22.69
CA ALA A 298 -8.69 10.79 21.56
C ALA A 298 -10.16 10.76 22.01
N ALA A 299 -10.48 10.07 23.11
CA ALA A 299 -11.83 10.09 23.68
C ALA A 299 -12.24 11.50 24.13
N ALA A 300 -11.34 12.24 24.79
CA ALA A 300 -11.62 13.62 25.18
C ALA A 300 -11.80 14.56 23.96
N VAL A 301 -11.06 14.34 22.87
CA VAL A 301 -11.26 15.07 21.61
C VAL A 301 -12.62 14.73 21.00
N ILE A 302 -13.07 13.47 21.05
CA ILE A 302 -14.40 13.05 20.57
C ILE A 302 -15.50 13.77 21.35
N ASP A 303 -15.39 13.81 22.67
CA ASP A 303 -16.36 14.50 23.52
C ASP A 303 -16.37 16.01 23.22
N TRP A 304 -15.18 16.62 23.09
CA TRP A 304 -15.06 18.04 22.71
C TRP A 304 -15.70 18.33 21.34
N ILE A 305 -15.48 17.48 20.33
CA ILE A 305 -16.09 17.61 19.00
C ILE A 305 -17.61 17.63 19.11
N ALA A 306 -18.19 16.75 19.92
CA ALA A 306 -19.64 16.60 20.05
C ALA A 306 -20.33 17.83 20.69
N GLU A 307 -19.57 18.67 21.40
CA GLU A 307 -20.07 19.90 22.02
C GLU A 307 -20.01 21.11 21.08
N GLN A 308 -19.39 20.98 19.90
CA GLN A 308 -19.24 22.11 18.98
C GLN A 308 -20.52 22.40 18.22
N ALA A 309 -20.84 23.68 18.00
CA ALA A 309 -22.05 24.11 17.30
C ALA A 309 -22.18 23.60 15.85
N TRP A 310 -21.05 23.26 15.22
CA TRP A 310 -20.99 22.70 13.87
C TRP A 310 -21.12 21.17 13.85
N SER A 311 -21.12 20.50 15.00
CA SER A 311 -21.19 19.04 15.11
C SER A 311 -22.63 18.58 15.32
N ASP A 312 -23.03 17.51 14.64
CA ASP A 312 -24.31 16.84 14.87
C ASP A 312 -24.25 15.79 16.01
N GLY A 313 -23.13 15.74 16.74
CA GLY A 313 -22.87 14.82 17.84
C GLY A 313 -22.43 13.41 17.41
N ARG A 314 -22.32 13.13 16.10
CA ARG A 314 -21.82 11.85 15.59
C ARG A 314 -20.37 12.01 15.13
N VAL A 315 -19.48 11.24 15.73
CA VAL A 315 -18.05 11.19 15.40
C VAL A 315 -17.68 9.79 14.96
N CYS A 316 -16.95 9.66 13.86
CA CYS A 316 -16.32 8.42 13.46
C CYS A 316 -14.80 8.60 13.41
N MET A 317 -14.04 7.57 13.77
CA MET A 317 -12.59 7.62 13.65
C MET A 317 -12.10 6.88 12.42
N LEU A 318 -11.10 7.46 11.77
CA LEU A 318 -10.38 6.84 10.66
C LEU A 318 -8.89 6.91 10.90
N GLY A 319 -8.16 5.99 10.28
CA GLY A 319 -6.72 6.04 10.33
C GLY A 319 -6.06 4.79 9.78
N ASP A 320 -4.75 4.88 9.67
CA ASP A 320 -3.87 3.82 9.22
C ASP A 320 -2.71 3.68 10.20
N GLY A 321 -2.14 2.48 10.31
CA GLY A 321 -1.02 2.21 11.22
C GLY A 321 -1.30 2.69 12.64
N TYR A 322 -0.56 3.72 13.07
CA TYR A 322 -0.71 4.32 14.39
C TYR A 322 -2.08 4.99 14.61
N SER A 323 -2.60 5.71 13.62
CA SER A 323 -3.91 6.34 13.69
C SER A 323 -5.02 5.29 13.79
N GLY A 324 -4.80 4.12 13.15
CA GLY A 324 -5.65 2.94 13.33
C GLY A 324 -5.62 2.37 14.75
N TYR A 325 -4.44 2.31 15.37
CA TYR A 325 -4.30 1.98 16.80
C TYR A 325 -5.10 2.96 17.67
N ALA A 326 -4.95 4.27 17.44
CA ALA A 326 -5.59 5.29 18.27
C ALA A 326 -7.12 5.17 18.23
N ALA A 327 -7.71 4.78 17.10
CA ALA A 327 -9.13 4.49 16.98
C ALA A 327 -9.58 3.34 17.89
N TRP A 328 -8.84 2.22 17.93
CA TRP A 328 -9.10 1.11 18.86
C TRP A 328 -8.88 1.51 20.33
N ALA A 329 -7.84 2.31 20.60
CA ALA A 329 -7.54 2.80 21.93
C ALA A 329 -8.61 3.75 22.47
N ALA A 330 -9.27 4.55 21.62
CA ALA A 330 -10.42 5.36 21.99
C ALA A 330 -11.69 4.51 22.16
N ALA A 331 -11.94 3.56 21.23
CA ALA A 331 -13.14 2.71 21.25
C ALA A 331 -13.27 1.90 22.55
N ARG A 332 -12.16 1.47 23.16
CA ARG A 332 -12.16 0.76 24.45
C ARG A 332 -12.75 1.58 25.62
N LEU A 333 -12.81 2.90 25.48
CA LEU A 333 -13.37 3.83 26.48
C LEU A 333 -14.84 4.18 26.20
N ARG A 334 -15.37 3.82 25.02
CA ARG A 334 -16.76 4.00 24.60
C ARG A 334 -17.28 5.46 24.75
N PRO A 335 -16.58 6.47 24.20
CA PRO A 335 -17.11 7.83 24.18
C PRO A 335 -18.45 7.84 23.44
N ALA A 336 -19.46 8.51 24.01
CA ALA A 336 -20.85 8.39 23.57
C ALA A 336 -21.07 8.87 22.13
N ALA A 337 -20.27 9.85 21.68
CA ALA A 337 -20.33 10.40 20.34
C ALA A 337 -19.67 9.51 19.27
N LEU A 338 -18.84 8.53 19.65
CA LEU A 338 -18.18 7.65 18.68
C LEU A 338 -19.17 6.64 18.11
N LYS A 339 -19.38 6.68 16.78
CA LYS A 339 -20.38 5.87 16.08
C LYS A 339 -19.79 4.75 15.25
N ALA A 340 -18.53 4.87 14.78
CA ALA A 340 -17.84 3.82 14.07
C ALA A 340 -16.32 4.07 14.01
N ILE A 341 -15.55 3.01 13.75
CA ILE A 341 -14.12 3.11 13.41
C ILE A 341 -13.82 2.40 12.09
N ALA A 342 -12.97 3.00 11.25
CA ALA A 342 -12.48 2.36 10.03
C ALA A 342 -10.95 2.48 9.90
N THR A 343 -10.25 1.36 10.02
CA THR A 343 -8.79 1.32 10.19
C THR A 343 -8.10 0.54 9.07
N ILE A 344 -7.01 1.08 8.52
CA ILE A 344 -6.17 0.40 7.53
C ILE A 344 -4.88 -0.07 8.22
N ALA A 345 -4.63 -1.38 8.25
CA ALA A 345 -3.43 -1.96 8.86
C ALA A 345 -3.09 -1.35 10.24
N PRO A 346 -4.04 -1.31 11.21
CA PRO A 346 -3.80 -0.70 12.52
C PRO A 346 -2.62 -1.39 13.23
N MET A 347 -1.74 -0.61 13.85
CA MET A 347 -0.67 -1.13 14.70
C MET A 347 -1.26 -1.76 15.98
N ALA A 348 -0.67 -2.86 16.43
CA ALA A 348 -1.02 -3.48 17.71
C ALA A 348 0.22 -3.52 18.63
N PRO A 349 0.35 -2.58 19.59
CA PRO A 349 1.52 -2.47 20.45
C PRO A 349 1.90 -3.79 21.16
N GLY A 350 3.13 -4.23 20.91
CA GLY A 350 3.71 -5.48 21.42
C GLY A 350 3.26 -6.74 20.69
N ILE A 351 2.46 -6.64 19.63
CA ILE A 351 2.06 -7.73 18.72
C ILE A 351 2.90 -7.64 17.44
N ASP A 352 2.82 -6.51 16.72
CA ASP A 352 3.49 -6.27 15.45
C ASP A 352 4.49 -5.08 15.48
N PHE A 353 4.33 -4.16 16.43
CA PHE A 353 5.23 -3.04 16.66
C PHE A 353 5.53 -2.86 18.16
N PRO A 354 6.77 -2.53 18.58
CA PRO A 354 8.01 -2.37 17.80
C PRO A 354 8.72 -3.70 17.49
N LYS A 355 8.04 -4.82 17.77
CA LYS A 355 8.51 -6.18 17.58
C LYS A 355 7.39 -7.02 16.99
N ALA A 356 7.78 -8.02 16.20
CA ALA A 356 6.87 -9.06 15.69
C ALA A 356 7.49 -10.43 15.97
N GLY A 357 6.68 -11.42 16.33
CA GLY A 357 7.17 -12.75 16.72
C GLY A 357 8.14 -12.72 17.92
N GLN A 358 8.01 -11.70 18.77
CA GLN A 358 8.91 -11.39 19.89
C GLN A 358 10.37 -11.08 19.51
N ILE A 359 10.60 -10.61 18.28
CA ILE A 359 11.90 -10.14 17.77
C ILE A 359 11.79 -8.63 17.49
N PHE A 360 12.62 -7.82 18.15
CA PHE A 360 12.67 -6.38 17.87
C PHE A 360 13.23 -6.11 16.48
N ARG A 361 12.61 -5.18 15.76
CA ARG A 361 13.05 -4.73 14.42
C ARG A 361 13.75 -3.39 14.54
N ASN A 362 14.84 -3.19 13.80
CA ASN A 362 15.58 -1.92 13.82
C ASN A 362 14.73 -0.76 13.28
N ALA A 363 13.71 -1.07 12.47
CA ALA A 363 12.69 -0.14 12.03
C ALA A 363 12.01 0.63 13.18
N MET A 364 11.98 0.11 14.41
CA MET A 364 11.47 0.86 15.56
C MET A 364 12.34 2.09 15.90
N VAL A 365 13.65 2.02 15.65
CA VAL A 365 14.57 3.14 15.88
C VAL A 365 14.36 4.22 14.84
N ARG A 366 14.26 3.81 13.56
CA ARG A 366 13.85 4.68 12.47
C ARG A 366 12.54 5.38 12.77
N TRP A 367 11.53 4.59 13.09
CA TRP A 367 10.20 5.10 13.40
C TRP A 367 10.24 6.08 14.58
N ALA A 368 10.90 5.77 15.69
CA ALA A 368 10.99 6.70 16.81
C ALA A 368 11.71 8.01 16.44
N GLN A 369 12.73 7.94 15.59
CA GLN A 369 13.50 9.11 15.16
C GLN A 369 12.70 10.00 14.19
N GLU A 370 12.04 9.41 13.19
CA GLU A 370 11.28 10.14 12.17
C GLU A 370 9.95 10.66 12.73
N HIS A 371 9.24 9.81 13.48
CA HIS A 371 7.85 10.03 13.84
C HIS A 371 7.66 10.53 15.27
N ALA A 372 8.30 9.94 16.27
CA ALA A 372 8.14 10.42 17.65
C ALA A 372 8.99 11.66 17.95
N ASN A 373 10.25 11.67 17.50
CA ASN A 373 11.17 12.80 17.71
C ASN A 373 11.02 13.90 16.66
N ALA A 374 10.36 13.65 15.53
CA ALA A 374 10.25 14.60 14.41
C ALA A 374 11.61 15.05 13.83
N GLU A 375 12.60 14.16 13.86
CA GLU A 375 13.98 14.45 13.46
C GLU A 375 14.44 13.45 12.38
N PRO A 376 13.86 13.45 11.17
CA PRO A 376 14.29 12.53 10.11
C PRO A 376 15.78 12.73 9.82
N LEU A 377 16.50 11.62 9.58
CA LEU A 377 17.90 11.70 9.19
C LEU A 377 17.98 12.38 7.82
N ARG A 378 18.72 13.48 7.72
CA ARG A 378 18.90 14.19 6.45
C ARG A 378 19.72 13.33 5.50
N ALA A 379 19.05 12.73 4.52
CA ALA A 379 19.69 12.28 3.29
C ALA A 379 20.02 13.55 2.45
N GLY A 380 21.10 13.53 1.66
CA GLY A 380 21.29 14.57 0.63
C GLY A 380 20.08 14.58 -0.33
N ALA A 381 19.84 15.67 -1.05
CA ALA A 381 18.64 15.82 -1.88
C ALA A 381 18.40 14.65 -2.87
N ASP A 382 19.47 13.96 -3.27
CA ASP A 382 19.45 12.83 -4.22
C ASP A 382 19.66 11.45 -3.56
N ALA A 383 19.81 11.37 -2.23
CA ALA A 383 20.12 10.13 -1.55
C ALA A 383 18.85 9.39 -1.12
N ASP A 384 18.77 8.10 -1.45
CA ASP A 384 17.70 7.21 -0.99
C ASP A 384 17.72 7.08 0.54
N PRO A 385 16.66 7.52 1.26
CA PRO A 385 16.55 7.36 2.71
C PRO A 385 16.67 5.90 3.16
N ASP A 386 16.15 4.95 2.36
CA ASP A 386 16.19 3.53 2.71
C ASP A 386 17.62 2.99 2.64
N ALA A 387 18.40 3.39 1.63
CA ALA A 387 19.82 3.05 1.54
C ALA A 387 20.62 3.56 2.76
N THR A 388 20.26 4.76 3.28
CA THR A 388 20.88 5.31 4.49
C THR A 388 20.60 4.41 5.70
N TRP A 389 19.35 4.04 5.93
CA TRP A 389 18.99 3.15 7.05
C TRP A 389 19.57 1.74 6.91
N GLN A 390 19.58 1.18 5.70
CA GLN A 390 20.21 -0.12 5.42
C GLN A 390 21.72 -0.10 5.72
N ALA A 391 22.41 1.02 5.45
CA ALA A 391 23.82 1.18 5.80
C ALA A 391 24.04 1.23 7.33
N LEU A 392 23.13 1.85 8.08
CA LEU A 392 23.15 1.87 9.55
C LEU A 392 22.91 0.47 10.12
N ASP A 393 21.93 -0.27 9.59
CA ASP A 393 21.67 -1.66 9.95
C ASP A 393 22.88 -2.56 9.68
N ALA A 394 23.50 -2.41 8.51
CA ALA A 394 24.72 -3.11 8.15
C ALA A 394 25.89 -2.77 9.09
N ARG A 395 26.00 -1.52 9.55
CA ARG A 395 27.02 -1.10 10.54
C ARG A 395 26.78 -1.78 11.89
N TRP A 396 25.53 -1.80 12.37
CA TRP A 396 25.18 -2.51 13.59
C TRP A 396 25.49 -4.00 13.50
N TYR A 397 25.06 -4.64 12.42
CA TYR A 397 25.19 -6.08 12.22
C TYR A 397 26.65 -6.57 12.15
N ARG A 398 27.58 -5.77 11.58
CA ARG A 398 29.02 -6.08 11.60
C ARG A 398 29.67 -5.92 12.97
N GLY A 399 29.06 -5.12 13.85
CA GLY A 399 29.58 -4.85 15.18
C GLY A 399 29.44 -6.02 16.15
N ASN A 400 30.09 -5.89 17.31
CA ASN A 400 30.00 -6.85 18.41
C ASN A 400 29.13 -6.34 19.58
N ARG A 401 28.45 -5.21 19.42
CA ARG A 401 27.70 -4.56 20.49
C ARG A 401 26.39 -5.31 20.78
N PRO A 402 25.94 -5.33 22.05
CA PRO A 402 24.63 -5.88 22.39
C PRO A 402 23.51 -5.06 21.74
N TYR A 403 22.31 -5.66 21.59
CA TYR A 403 21.15 -4.94 21.07
C TYR A 403 20.72 -3.78 21.98
N TRP A 404 21.09 -3.82 23.27
CA TRP A 404 21.06 -2.66 24.16
C TRP A 404 21.86 -1.44 23.65
N ASP A 405 22.60 -1.50 22.55
CA ASP A 405 23.24 -0.31 21.97
C ASP A 405 22.63 0.14 20.65
N ILE A 406 21.49 -0.44 20.22
CA ILE A 406 20.95 -0.20 18.88
C ILE A 406 20.68 1.28 18.57
N ASP A 407 20.14 2.04 19.52
CA ASP A 407 19.91 3.48 19.38
C ASP A 407 21.23 4.25 19.20
N ARG A 408 22.20 4.01 20.08
CA ARG A 408 23.53 4.60 19.99
C ARG A 408 24.23 4.25 18.67
N VAL A 409 24.05 3.03 18.17
CA VAL A 409 24.69 2.58 16.93
C VAL A 409 24.01 3.16 15.70
N LEU A 410 22.68 3.24 15.64
CA LEU A 410 21.98 3.73 14.46
C LEU A 410 21.93 5.26 14.41
N ILE A 411 21.57 5.93 15.51
CA ILE A 411 21.33 7.39 15.56
C ILE A 411 22.36 8.16 16.39
N GLY A 412 23.40 7.51 16.91
CA GLY A 412 24.52 8.18 17.61
C GLY A 412 24.23 8.62 19.05
N LYS A 413 22.98 8.51 19.52
CA LYS A 413 22.55 8.94 20.86
C LYS A 413 21.66 7.90 21.54
N ARG A 414 21.60 7.95 22.88
CA ARG A 414 20.61 7.16 23.64
C ARG A 414 19.24 7.80 23.50
N ASN A 415 18.21 6.98 23.30
CA ASN A 415 16.83 7.44 23.21
C ASN A 415 15.99 6.76 24.31
N ARG A 416 15.37 7.56 25.18
CA ARG A 416 14.59 7.08 26.32
C ARG A 416 13.38 6.23 25.91
N LEU A 417 12.72 6.56 24.80
CA LEU A 417 11.59 5.80 24.28
C LEU A 417 12.03 4.40 23.83
N ILE A 418 13.08 4.33 23.00
CA ILE A 418 13.64 3.07 22.51
C ILE A 418 14.12 2.20 23.68
N ARG A 419 14.81 2.81 24.66
CA ARG A 419 15.24 2.13 25.88
C ARG A 419 14.08 1.53 26.66
N THR A 420 12.98 2.27 26.78
CA THR A 420 11.76 1.80 27.45
C THR A 420 11.17 0.60 26.72
N TRP A 421 11.10 0.62 25.39
CA TRP A 421 10.59 -0.55 24.65
C TRP A 421 11.47 -1.79 24.84
N LEU A 422 12.79 -1.61 24.86
CA LEU A 422 13.75 -2.72 25.05
C LEU A 422 13.62 -3.39 26.42
N THR A 423 13.15 -2.71 27.47
CA THR A 423 12.88 -3.34 28.77
C THR A 423 11.67 -4.26 28.77
N HIS A 424 10.91 -4.32 27.67
CA HIS A 424 9.70 -5.14 27.54
C HIS A 424 9.78 -6.11 26.35
N PRO A 425 10.69 -7.11 26.39
CA PRO A 425 10.88 -8.09 25.31
C PRO A 425 9.73 -9.09 25.18
N SER A 426 8.96 -9.33 26.24
CA SER A 426 7.71 -10.13 26.20
C SER A 426 6.51 -9.25 25.84
N HIS A 427 5.36 -9.86 25.53
CA HIS A 427 4.07 -9.15 25.52
C HIS A 427 3.52 -9.02 26.94
N ASP A 428 4.26 -8.33 27.81
CA ASP A 428 3.94 -8.18 29.24
C ASP A 428 2.86 -7.11 29.51
N ARG A 429 2.64 -6.80 30.79
CA ARG A 429 1.64 -5.80 31.23
C ARG A 429 1.88 -4.40 30.64
N TYR A 430 3.12 -4.06 30.27
CA TYR A 430 3.40 -2.78 29.65
C TYR A 430 2.75 -2.67 28.27
N TRP A 431 2.79 -3.72 27.45
CA TRP A 431 2.15 -3.72 26.14
C TRP A 431 0.65 -3.94 26.23
N GLN A 432 0.21 -4.87 27.08
CA GLN A 432 -1.21 -5.21 27.23
C GLN A 432 -2.08 -4.02 27.64
N LYS A 433 -1.55 -3.07 28.41
CA LYS A 433 -2.32 -1.90 28.85
C LYS A 433 -2.67 -0.92 27.72
N PHE A 434 -2.02 -1.01 26.56
CA PHE A 434 -2.32 -0.17 25.40
C PHE A 434 -3.42 -0.75 24.52
N LEU A 435 -3.65 -2.05 24.62
CA LEU A 435 -4.68 -2.76 23.85
C LEU A 435 -5.98 -2.85 24.68
N PRO A 436 -7.15 -3.02 24.04
CA PRO A 436 -8.37 -3.36 24.76
C PRO A 436 -8.21 -4.70 25.51
N SER A 437 -8.68 -4.75 26.75
CA SER A 437 -8.84 -6.03 27.48
C SER A 437 -10.01 -6.84 26.91
N ALA A 438 -10.11 -8.13 27.27
CA ALA A 438 -11.25 -8.99 26.90
C ALA A 438 -12.62 -8.35 27.21
N LYS A 439 -12.76 -7.77 28.41
CA LYS A 439 -13.99 -7.06 28.82
C LYS A 439 -14.26 -5.82 27.96
N GLN A 440 -13.20 -5.09 27.59
CA GLN A 440 -13.34 -3.91 26.73
C GLN A 440 -13.71 -4.30 25.31
N PHE A 441 -13.07 -5.33 24.72
CA PHE A 441 -13.49 -5.88 23.43
C PHE A 441 -14.96 -6.31 23.43
N ALA A 442 -15.41 -7.00 24.48
CA ALA A 442 -16.82 -7.40 24.61
C ALA A 442 -17.80 -6.20 24.62
N SER A 443 -17.33 -5.05 25.10
CA SER A 443 -18.13 -3.83 25.24
C SER A 443 -18.11 -2.90 24.02
N ILE A 444 -17.21 -3.12 23.04
CA ILE A 444 -17.20 -2.34 21.79
C ILE A 444 -18.38 -2.82 20.93
N ASP A 445 -19.39 -1.97 20.81
CA ASP A 445 -20.68 -2.24 20.18
C ASP A 445 -21.00 -1.33 18.98
N ILE A 446 -19.99 -0.62 18.47
CA ILE A 446 -20.05 0.19 17.24
C ILE A 446 -19.60 -0.63 16.02
N PRO A 447 -20.04 -0.26 14.79
CA PRO A 447 -19.49 -0.79 13.56
C PRO A 447 -17.97 -0.57 13.43
N VAL A 448 -17.27 -1.61 12.98
CA VAL A 448 -15.83 -1.63 12.75
C VAL A 448 -15.55 -2.09 11.33
N LEU A 449 -14.76 -1.31 10.58
CA LEU A 449 -14.16 -1.74 9.31
C LEU A 449 -12.64 -1.81 9.47
N SER A 450 -12.04 -2.92 9.07
CA SER A 450 -10.58 -3.10 9.06
C SER A 450 -10.09 -3.58 7.71
N PHE A 451 -8.96 -3.04 7.26
CA PHE A 451 -8.26 -3.47 6.05
C PHE A 451 -6.92 -4.11 6.42
N ALA A 452 -6.57 -5.22 5.77
CA ALA A 452 -5.27 -5.86 5.92
C ALA A 452 -4.70 -6.34 4.59
N GLY A 453 -3.37 -6.41 4.52
CA GLY A 453 -2.63 -6.78 3.32
C GLY A 453 -1.77 -8.03 3.55
N TYR A 454 -1.78 -8.97 2.58
CA TYR A 454 -1.04 -10.23 2.64
C TYR A 454 0.49 -10.07 2.78
N TYR A 455 1.01 -8.88 2.46
CA TYR A 455 2.45 -8.62 2.32
C TYR A 455 2.96 -7.58 3.33
N GLY A 456 2.69 -7.81 4.63
CA GLY A 456 3.30 -7.07 5.73
C GLY A 456 2.38 -6.04 6.43
N ALA A 457 1.07 -6.10 6.18
CA ALA A 457 0.09 -5.14 6.70
C ALA A 457 -1.14 -5.82 7.34
N ASP A 458 -0.96 -7.00 7.94
CA ASP A 458 -2.05 -7.86 8.41
C ASP A 458 -2.10 -8.11 9.92
N ALA A 459 -0.96 -8.32 10.59
CA ALA A 459 -0.93 -8.78 11.99
C ALA A 459 -1.82 -7.97 12.95
N GLY A 460 -1.70 -6.65 13.00
CA GLY A 460 -2.50 -5.83 13.91
C GLY A 460 -4.00 -5.84 13.56
N ALA A 461 -4.35 -5.77 12.27
CA ALA A 461 -5.75 -5.85 11.83
C ALA A 461 -6.37 -7.21 12.20
N LEU A 462 -5.64 -8.30 11.96
CA LEU A 462 -6.04 -9.66 12.31
C LEU A 462 -6.20 -9.81 13.82
N TYR A 463 -5.26 -9.27 14.61
CA TYR A 463 -5.32 -9.29 16.07
C TYR A 463 -6.60 -8.62 16.58
N PHE A 464 -6.87 -7.38 16.18
CA PHE A 464 -8.06 -6.65 16.64
C PHE A 464 -9.35 -7.33 16.20
N HIS A 465 -9.43 -7.77 14.94
CA HIS A 465 -10.61 -8.44 14.42
C HIS A 465 -10.90 -9.76 15.15
N GLN A 466 -9.86 -10.59 15.36
CA GLN A 466 -9.99 -11.87 16.06
C GLN A 466 -10.35 -11.68 17.54
N GLU A 467 -9.70 -10.76 18.25
CA GLU A 467 -10.00 -10.51 19.66
C GLU A 467 -11.38 -9.87 19.85
N HIS A 468 -11.82 -9.00 18.94
CA HIS A 468 -13.17 -8.44 18.98
C HIS A 468 -14.23 -9.52 18.81
N LEU A 469 -14.12 -10.36 17.78
CA LEU A 469 -15.08 -11.47 17.55
C LEU A 469 -14.99 -12.57 18.62
N ARG A 470 -13.81 -12.85 19.16
CA ARG A 470 -13.63 -13.82 20.26
C ARG A 470 -14.40 -13.39 21.51
N ASN A 471 -14.39 -12.09 21.82
CA ASN A 471 -15.04 -11.55 23.02
C ASN A 471 -16.46 -11.03 22.76
N ARG A 472 -16.85 -10.83 21.49
CA ARG A 472 -18.19 -10.42 21.03
C ARG A 472 -18.51 -11.05 19.66
N PRO A 473 -18.95 -12.33 19.61
CA PRO A 473 -19.22 -13.03 18.34
C PRO A 473 -20.24 -12.36 17.41
N GLN A 474 -21.14 -11.55 17.98
CA GLN A 474 -22.16 -10.78 17.30
C GLN A 474 -21.73 -9.36 16.90
N ALA A 475 -20.46 -8.99 17.08
CA ALA A 475 -19.97 -7.67 16.70
C ALA A 475 -20.17 -7.39 15.21
N ASP A 476 -20.48 -6.14 14.87
CA ASP A 476 -20.46 -5.64 13.49
C ASP A 476 -19.01 -5.31 13.10
N ALA A 477 -18.23 -6.35 12.85
CA ALA A 477 -16.83 -6.26 12.47
C ALA A 477 -16.66 -6.77 11.04
N THR A 478 -16.33 -5.84 10.13
CA THR A 478 -16.02 -6.12 8.73
C THR A 478 -14.50 -6.07 8.52
N LEU A 479 -13.94 -7.10 7.89
CA LEU A 479 -12.54 -7.22 7.50
C LEU A 479 -12.42 -7.34 5.98
N LEU A 480 -11.55 -6.54 5.37
CA LEU A 480 -11.15 -6.66 3.97
C LEU A 480 -9.68 -7.04 3.86
N LEU A 481 -9.39 -8.09 3.08
CA LEU A 481 -8.06 -8.63 2.87
C LEU A 481 -7.70 -8.64 1.38
N GLY A 482 -6.48 -8.23 1.04
CA GLY A 482 -6.03 -8.29 -0.33
C GLY A 482 -4.50 -8.32 -0.49
N PRO A 483 -4.03 -8.44 -1.73
CA PRO A 483 -2.61 -8.54 -2.06
C PRO A 483 -1.90 -7.19 -1.97
N TYR A 484 -1.87 -6.63 -0.77
CA TYR A 484 -1.33 -5.31 -0.47
C TYR A 484 -0.16 -5.41 0.50
N ASP A 485 0.79 -4.50 0.34
CA ASP A 485 1.83 -4.20 1.33
C ASP A 485 1.47 -2.95 2.14
N ALA A 486 2.35 -2.57 3.06
CA ALA A 486 2.12 -1.41 3.94
C ALA A 486 1.96 -0.08 3.20
N ALA A 487 2.52 0.07 1.99
CA ALA A 487 2.42 1.30 1.21
C ALA A 487 1.15 1.31 0.34
N SER A 488 0.95 0.28 -0.47
CA SER A 488 -0.17 0.16 -1.41
C SER A 488 -1.53 0.12 -0.71
N ILE A 489 -1.62 -0.44 0.49
CA ILE A 489 -2.87 -0.46 1.26
C ILE A 489 -3.29 0.94 1.74
N ARG A 490 -2.32 1.86 1.91
CA ARG A 490 -2.54 3.22 2.42
C ARG A 490 -2.70 4.25 1.30
N LEU A 491 -1.89 4.13 0.26
CA LEU A 491 -1.74 5.14 -0.79
C LEU A 491 -2.52 4.80 -2.07
N GLY A 492 -3.07 3.59 -2.15
CA GLY A 492 -3.71 3.05 -3.34
C GLY A 492 -2.83 2.03 -4.06
N THR A 493 -3.47 1.21 -4.89
CA THR A 493 -2.86 0.02 -5.49
C THR A 493 -2.32 0.31 -6.89
N ALA A 494 -1.02 0.12 -7.09
CA ALA A 494 -0.42 0.12 -8.43
C ALA A 494 -0.75 -1.19 -9.18
N PRO A 495 -0.67 -1.21 -10.53
CA PRO A 495 -0.86 -2.44 -11.32
C PRO A 495 0.09 -3.58 -10.94
N THR A 496 1.26 -3.24 -10.41
CA THR A 496 2.27 -4.18 -9.97
C THR A 496 2.67 -3.90 -8.53
N LEU A 497 2.94 -4.97 -7.79
CA LEU A 497 3.43 -4.96 -6.41
C LEU A 497 4.67 -5.84 -6.34
N ARG A 498 5.85 -5.27 -6.04
CA ARG A 498 7.09 -6.05 -5.81
C ARG A 498 7.37 -7.11 -6.89
N GLY A 499 7.13 -6.76 -8.16
CA GLY A 499 7.30 -7.63 -9.34
C GLY A 499 6.10 -8.52 -9.69
N TYR A 500 5.07 -8.57 -8.86
CA TYR A 500 3.82 -9.31 -9.11
C TYR A 500 2.77 -8.40 -9.76
N THR A 501 2.11 -8.85 -10.83
CA THR A 501 0.99 -8.12 -11.43
C THR A 501 -0.28 -8.38 -10.63
N LEU A 502 -0.88 -7.33 -10.09
CA LEU A 502 -2.15 -7.43 -9.37
C LEU A 502 -3.29 -7.74 -10.34
N ASP A 503 -4.13 -8.68 -9.92
CA ASP A 503 -5.42 -8.98 -10.52
C ASP A 503 -6.24 -7.68 -10.67
N PRO A 504 -6.89 -7.42 -11.82
CA PRO A 504 -7.69 -6.21 -12.03
C PRO A 504 -8.67 -5.92 -10.89
N VAL A 505 -9.38 -6.92 -10.36
CA VAL A 505 -10.35 -6.70 -9.27
C VAL A 505 -9.69 -6.31 -7.95
N ALA A 506 -8.40 -6.57 -7.77
CA ALA A 506 -7.65 -6.22 -6.56
C ALA A 506 -7.22 -4.74 -6.54
N ARG A 507 -7.35 -4.03 -7.67
CA ARG A 507 -6.88 -2.64 -7.83
C ARG A 507 -7.92 -1.64 -7.28
N VAL A 508 -8.08 -1.66 -5.96
CA VAL A 508 -9.12 -0.89 -5.25
C VAL A 508 -8.48 0.30 -4.53
N ASP A 509 -9.11 1.47 -4.65
CA ASP A 509 -8.81 2.62 -3.80
C ASP A 509 -9.43 2.39 -2.41
N LEU A 510 -8.65 1.83 -1.49
CA LEU A 510 -9.10 1.50 -0.14
C LEU A 510 -9.41 2.74 0.72
N PRO A 511 -8.63 3.83 0.67
CA PRO A 511 -9.02 5.09 1.30
C PRO A 511 -10.39 5.60 0.85
N GLU A 512 -10.70 5.51 -0.44
CA GLU A 512 -12.02 5.89 -0.97
C GLU A 512 -13.12 4.92 -0.51
N LEU A 513 -12.88 3.61 -0.57
CA LEU A 513 -13.83 2.60 -0.10
C LEU A 513 -14.19 2.80 1.38
N ARG A 514 -13.22 3.22 2.21
CA ARG A 514 -13.45 3.60 3.61
C ARG A 514 -14.41 4.80 3.74
N LEU A 515 -14.28 5.82 2.88
CA LEU A 515 -15.17 6.98 2.88
C LEU A 515 -16.59 6.60 2.44
N GLN A 516 -16.73 5.74 1.43
CA GLN A 516 -18.02 5.20 1.00
C GLN A 516 -18.69 4.38 2.12
N TRP A 517 -17.90 3.64 2.90
CA TRP A 517 -18.42 2.95 4.08
C TRP A 517 -18.90 3.94 5.16
N PHE A 518 -18.20 5.05 5.39
CA PHE A 518 -18.72 6.09 6.29
C PHE A 518 -20.01 6.74 5.76
N ASP A 519 -20.14 6.94 4.45
CA ASP A 519 -21.39 7.42 3.85
C ASP A 519 -22.56 6.45 4.12
N HIS A 520 -22.29 5.14 4.12
CA HIS A 520 -23.27 4.13 4.55
C HIS A 520 -23.67 4.30 6.02
N ILE A 521 -22.69 4.46 6.92
CA ILE A 521 -22.92 4.58 8.37
C ILE A 521 -23.61 5.91 8.75
N LEU A 522 -23.17 7.03 8.17
CA LEU A 522 -23.53 8.37 8.63
C LEU A 522 -24.59 9.06 7.76
N LYS A 523 -24.72 8.67 6.49
CA LYS A 523 -25.59 9.33 5.51
C LYS A 523 -26.63 8.42 4.87
N GLY A 524 -26.70 7.14 5.29
CA GLY A 524 -27.68 6.18 4.77
C GLY A 524 -27.42 5.74 3.33
N ALA A 525 -26.19 5.89 2.82
CA ALA A 525 -25.82 5.36 1.52
C ALA A 525 -25.85 3.81 1.53
N ASN A 526 -25.88 3.19 0.34
CA ASN A 526 -25.78 1.74 0.24
C ASN A 526 -24.41 1.26 0.72
N LYS A 527 -24.37 0.11 1.40
CA LYS A 527 -23.10 -0.54 1.77
C LYS A 527 -22.30 -0.83 0.51
N PRO A 528 -21.00 -0.50 0.45
CA PRO A 528 -20.17 -0.83 -0.71
C PRO A 528 -20.23 -2.34 -1.02
N SER A 529 -20.42 -2.69 -2.30
CA SER A 529 -20.58 -4.09 -2.73
C SER A 529 -19.38 -4.98 -2.39
N LEU A 530 -18.18 -4.39 -2.29
CA LEU A 530 -16.98 -5.12 -1.88
C LEU A 530 -17.02 -5.58 -0.41
N LEU A 531 -17.87 -4.97 0.41
CA LEU A 531 -17.99 -5.20 1.85
C LEU A 531 -19.27 -5.99 2.17
N THR A 532 -19.68 -6.90 1.29
CA THR A 532 -20.97 -7.59 1.40
C THR A 532 -21.11 -8.42 2.69
N ASP A 533 -20.05 -9.09 3.15
CA ASP A 533 -20.06 -9.93 4.35
C ASP A 533 -19.03 -9.44 5.40
N ARG A 534 -18.90 -10.14 6.53
CA ARG A 534 -17.98 -9.80 7.62
C ARG A 534 -16.51 -9.97 7.24
N VAL A 535 -16.19 -10.93 6.39
CA VAL A 535 -14.83 -11.13 5.88
C VAL A 535 -14.87 -11.15 4.36
N ASN A 536 -14.09 -10.26 3.75
CA ASN A 536 -14.03 -10.06 2.32
C ASN A 536 -12.57 -10.20 1.90
N TYR A 537 -12.23 -11.16 1.04
CA TYR A 537 -10.84 -11.40 0.66
C TYR A 537 -10.67 -11.62 -0.83
N GLN A 538 -9.60 -11.08 -1.39
CA GLN A 538 -9.24 -11.27 -2.79
C GLN A 538 -8.44 -12.55 -2.96
N VAL A 539 -8.88 -13.44 -3.87
CA VAL A 539 -8.17 -14.68 -4.19
C VAL A 539 -7.18 -14.43 -5.34
N MET A 540 -5.90 -14.32 -5.00
CA MET A 540 -4.84 -14.04 -5.97
C MET A 540 -4.77 -15.11 -7.07
N GLY A 541 -4.73 -14.69 -8.33
CA GLY A 541 -4.70 -15.56 -9.50
C GLY A 541 -6.07 -16.13 -9.90
N ALA A 542 -7.13 -15.84 -9.13
CA ALA A 542 -8.51 -16.12 -9.52
C ALA A 542 -9.25 -14.87 -10.03
N ASP A 543 -8.69 -13.67 -9.85
CA ASP A 543 -9.30 -12.38 -10.19
C ASP A 543 -10.72 -12.23 -9.62
N GLN A 544 -10.91 -12.69 -8.38
CA GLN A 544 -12.21 -12.72 -7.70
C GLN A 544 -12.11 -12.32 -6.23
N TRP A 545 -13.16 -11.68 -5.74
CA TRP A 545 -13.40 -11.46 -4.32
C TRP A 545 -14.32 -12.57 -3.76
N ARG A 546 -14.06 -12.97 -2.52
CA ARG A 546 -14.90 -13.87 -1.74
C ARG A 546 -15.45 -13.11 -0.55
N HIS A 547 -16.70 -13.41 -0.19
CA HIS A 547 -17.43 -12.79 0.91
C HIS A 547 -17.96 -13.91 1.80
N VAL A 548 -17.50 -13.96 3.04
CA VAL A 548 -17.80 -15.04 4.00
C VAL A 548 -18.01 -14.47 5.41
N PRO A 549 -18.75 -15.16 6.29
CA PRO A 549 -19.02 -14.68 7.64
C PRO A 549 -17.78 -14.75 8.55
N THR A 550 -16.85 -15.67 8.28
CA THR A 550 -15.61 -15.89 9.04
C THR A 550 -14.51 -16.42 8.14
N LEU A 551 -13.24 -16.13 8.46
CA LEU A 551 -12.11 -16.76 7.77
C LEU A 551 -12.10 -18.28 7.90
N ASP A 552 -12.53 -18.84 9.04
CA ASP A 552 -12.57 -20.29 9.30
C ASP A 552 -13.88 -20.96 8.85
N ALA A 553 -14.51 -20.47 7.78
CA ALA A 553 -15.81 -20.97 7.34
C ALA A 553 -15.81 -22.51 7.15
N PRO A 554 -16.89 -23.23 7.56
CA PRO A 554 -16.88 -24.68 7.83
C PRO A 554 -16.68 -25.62 6.62
N LYS A 555 -16.42 -25.09 5.42
CA LYS A 555 -16.24 -25.88 4.18
C LYS A 555 -14.77 -26.05 3.76
N ARG A 556 -13.80 -25.79 4.65
CA ARG A 556 -12.37 -25.87 4.33
C ARG A 556 -11.73 -27.13 4.92
N THR A 557 -10.96 -27.82 4.10
CA THR A 557 -10.13 -28.97 4.52
C THR A 557 -8.72 -28.46 4.85
N PRO A 558 -8.21 -28.70 6.07
CA PRO A 558 -6.84 -28.29 6.42
C PRO A 558 -5.82 -28.97 5.51
N LEU A 559 -4.88 -28.20 4.95
CA LEU A 559 -3.80 -28.74 4.15
C LEU A 559 -2.58 -28.96 5.03
N ARG A 560 -2.46 -30.17 5.59
CA ARG A 560 -1.32 -30.56 6.43
C ARG A 560 -0.21 -31.22 5.62
N LEU A 561 1.00 -30.72 5.79
CA LEU A 561 2.20 -31.17 5.09
C LEU A 561 3.33 -31.48 6.09
N TYR A 562 3.72 -32.74 6.17
CA TYR A 562 4.79 -33.26 7.02
C TYR A 562 6.14 -33.15 6.30
N LEU A 563 7.20 -32.88 7.06
CA LEU A 563 8.56 -32.78 6.52
C LEU A 563 9.14 -34.20 6.33
N ASP A 564 9.56 -34.57 5.12
CA ASP A 564 10.34 -35.80 4.94
C ASP A 564 11.77 -35.60 5.44
N THR A 565 12.09 -36.25 6.56
CA THR A 565 13.38 -36.17 7.22
C THR A 565 14.35 -37.29 6.85
N ARG A 566 13.96 -38.21 5.95
CA ARG A 566 14.78 -39.36 5.54
C ARG A 566 15.69 -39.03 4.36
N GLU A 567 15.17 -38.27 3.41
CA GLU A 567 15.87 -37.90 2.18
C GLU A 567 17.01 -36.90 2.44
N ARG A 568 17.93 -36.75 1.47
CA ARG A 568 18.99 -35.74 1.52
C ARG A 568 18.96 -34.77 0.34
N ASP A 569 17.97 -34.89 -0.53
CA ASP A 569 17.76 -34.02 -1.68
C ASP A 569 17.44 -32.58 -1.24
N ASP A 570 17.66 -31.62 -2.14
CA ASP A 570 17.30 -30.21 -1.96
C ASP A 570 16.59 -29.71 -3.23
N PRO A 571 15.30 -29.33 -3.17
CA PRO A 571 14.43 -29.38 -1.99
C PRO A 571 14.12 -30.82 -1.53
N ARG A 572 13.92 -30.97 -0.22
CA ARG A 572 13.37 -32.20 0.39
C ARG A 572 11.88 -32.33 0.08
N ARG A 573 11.25 -33.45 0.44
CA ARG A 573 9.80 -33.62 0.20
C ARG A 573 8.92 -33.17 1.36
N LEU A 574 7.73 -32.67 1.02
CA LEU A 574 6.57 -32.52 1.90
C LEU A 574 5.59 -33.66 1.65
N LEU A 575 5.15 -34.33 2.70
CA LEU A 575 4.30 -35.52 2.66
C LEU A 575 2.91 -35.25 3.27
N PRO A 576 1.83 -35.92 2.81
CA PRO A 576 0.50 -35.79 3.42
C PRO A 576 0.40 -36.48 4.79
N SER A 577 1.34 -37.36 5.13
CA SER A 577 1.42 -38.08 6.40
C SER A 577 2.87 -38.14 6.90
N PRO A 578 3.10 -38.35 8.22
CA PRO A 578 4.46 -38.55 8.73
C PRO A 578 5.15 -39.71 8.02
N SER A 579 6.45 -39.59 7.75
CA SER A 579 7.21 -40.71 7.20
C SER A 579 7.39 -41.83 8.23
N GLU A 580 7.25 -43.07 7.76
CA GLU A 580 7.61 -44.26 8.53
C GLU A 580 9.14 -44.46 8.47
N GLY A 581 9.76 -44.69 9.63
CA GLY A 581 11.20 -44.90 9.78
C GLY A 581 11.96 -43.78 10.52
N GLY A 582 13.25 -44.03 10.79
CA GLY A 582 14.15 -43.06 11.43
C GLY A 582 14.79 -42.09 10.43
N GLY A 583 15.07 -40.86 10.85
CA GLY A 583 15.73 -39.85 10.03
C GLY A 583 15.69 -38.47 10.69
N SER A 584 16.56 -37.56 10.26
CA SER A 584 16.48 -36.16 10.70
C SER A 584 17.01 -35.23 9.62
N ALA A 585 16.28 -34.15 9.34
CA ALA A 585 16.78 -33.05 8.53
C ALA A 585 17.54 -32.07 9.43
N ARG A 586 18.67 -31.51 8.99
CA ARG A 586 19.50 -30.63 9.83
C ARG A 586 19.85 -29.33 9.12
N LEU A 587 19.76 -28.24 9.86
CA LEU A 587 20.29 -26.93 9.48
C LEU A 587 21.34 -26.48 10.50
N SER A 588 22.41 -25.86 10.03
CA SER A 588 23.50 -25.33 10.85
C SER A 588 23.84 -23.93 10.36
N VAL A 589 23.66 -22.92 11.20
CA VAL A 589 23.97 -21.53 10.85
C VAL A 589 24.97 -20.98 11.86
N ASP A 590 26.11 -20.51 11.34
CA ASP A 590 27.06 -19.74 12.13
C ASP A 590 26.55 -18.30 12.27
N LEU A 591 26.12 -17.95 13.48
CA LEU A 591 25.65 -16.60 13.78
C LEU A 591 26.78 -15.60 14.01
N ALA A 592 28.05 -16.02 14.03
CA ALA A 592 29.20 -15.12 14.03
C ALA A 592 29.60 -14.70 12.60
N ASP A 593 29.21 -15.46 11.58
CA ASP A 593 29.50 -15.11 10.18
C ASP A 593 28.65 -13.91 9.72
N ARG A 594 29.34 -12.84 9.32
CA ARG A 594 28.77 -11.56 8.87
C ARG A 594 29.02 -11.25 7.39
N ARG A 595 29.56 -12.20 6.62
CA ARG A 595 29.87 -11.99 5.18
C ARG A 595 28.62 -11.70 4.36
N ASP A 596 27.46 -12.07 4.86
CA ASP A 596 26.15 -11.91 4.24
C ASP A 596 25.52 -10.52 4.45
N VAL A 597 26.21 -9.59 5.12
CA VAL A 597 25.73 -8.22 5.39
C VAL A 597 25.36 -7.42 4.14
N ARG A 598 26.04 -7.66 3.01
CA ARG A 598 25.78 -6.98 1.73
C ARG A 598 24.72 -7.68 0.89
N ILE A 599 24.26 -8.85 1.31
CA ILE A 599 23.24 -9.60 0.59
C ILE A 599 21.89 -9.08 1.09
N PRO A 600 21.09 -8.41 0.24
CA PRO A 600 19.76 -7.94 0.63
C PRO A 600 18.88 -9.13 1.01
N TRP A 601 17.92 -8.91 1.91
CA TRP A 601 16.90 -9.91 2.14
C TRP A 601 15.98 -9.97 0.91
N PRO A 602 15.59 -11.17 0.43
CA PRO A 602 14.69 -11.30 -0.69
C PRO A 602 13.36 -10.62 -0.38
N ASP A 603 12.98 -9.66 -1.22
CA ASP A 603 11.73 -8.91 -1.09
C ASP A 603 10.84 -9.06 -2.34
N ALA A 604 11.28 -9.75 -3.39
CA ALA A 604 10.46 -9.96 -4.56
C ALA A 604 9.34 -10.98 -4.28
N LEU A 605 8.13 -10.71 -4.76
CA LEU A 605 7.01 -11.68 -4.68
C LEU A 605 7.13 -12.77 -5.73
N ARG A 606 7.91 -12.53 -6.78
CA ARG A 606 8.27 -13.48 -7.84
C ARG A 606 9.78 -13.63 -7.91
N ALA A 607 10.24 -14.85 -8.07
CA ALA A 607 11.66 -15.15 -8.22
C ALA A 607 11.88 -16.37 -9.13
N ASN A 608 12.95 -16.33 -9.92
CA ASN A 608 13.38 -17.48 -10.73
C ASN A 608 14.21 -18.49 -9.94
N GLN A 609 14.66 -18.11 -8.74
CA GLN A 609 15.44 -18.96 -7.85
C GLN A 609 14.93 -18.79 -6.43
N LEU A 610 14.91 -19.92 -5.71
CA LEU A 610 14.47 -19.95 -4.32
C LEU A 610 15.52 -19.31 -3.42
N PRO A 611 15.17 -18.36 -2.54
CA PRO A 611 16.14 -17.72 -1.67
C PRO A 611 16.46 -18.60 -0.45
N THR A 612 17.38 -19.54 -0.61
CA THR A 612 17.74 -20.56 0.40
C THR A 612 18.73 -20.09 1.48
N ARG A 613 18.89 -18.77 1.66
CA ARG A 613 19.85 -18.21 2.62
C ARG A 613 19.50 -18.64 4.05
N ASN A 614 20.43 -19.35 4.70
CA ASN A 614 20.31 -19.83 6.08
C ASN A 614 19.04 -20.67 6.31
N SER A 615 18.61 -21.42 5.29
CA SER A 615 17.37 -22.20 5.34
C SER A 615 17.53 -23.60 4.79
N ILE A 616 16.53 -24.42 5.08
CA ILE A 616 16.31 -25.75 4.53
C ILE A 616 14.98 -25.72 3.78
N SER A 617 14.92 -26.36 2.62
CA SER A 617 13.77 -26.29 1.73
C SER A 617 13.06 -27.64 1.60
N PHE A 618 11.72 -27.60 1.50
CA PHE A 618 10.86 -28.75 1.30
C PHE A 618 9.80 -28.43 0.24
N ALA A 619 9.48 -29.36 -0.64
CA ALA A 619 8.50 -29.21 -1.72
C ALA A 619 7.49 -30.35 -1.70
N SER A 620 6.21 -30.04 -1.90
CA SER A 620 5.17 -31.05 -2.09
C SER A 620 5.32 -31.77 -3.44
N ASP A 621 4.62 -32.88 -3.59
CA ASP A 621 4.30 -33.40 -4.92
C ASP A 621 3.47 -32.35 -5.70
N PRO A 622 3.48 -32.37 -7.05
CA PRO A 622 2.68 -31.46 -7.84
C PRO A 622 1.19 -31.61 -7.48
N LEU A 623 0.50 -30.48 -7.37
CA LEU A 623 -0.93 -30.47 -7.08
C LEU A 623 -1.68 -31.12 -8.24
N PRO A 624 -2.58 -32.09 -7.99
CA PRO A 624 -3.27 -32.81 -9.06
C PRO A 624 -4.33 -31.97 -9.78
N GLN A 625 -4.77 -30.86 -9.16
CA GLN A 625 -5.79 -29.95 -9.65
C GLN A 625 -5.55 -28.54 -9.11
N ASP A 626 -6.23 -27.56 -9.71
CA ASP A 626 -6.27 -26.20 -9.17
C ASP A 626 -6.73 -26.20 -7.72
N THR A 627 -5.99 -25.53 -6.85
CA THR A 627 -6.22 -25.56 -5.40
C THR A 627 -6.27 -24.12 -4.86
N GLU A 628 -7.39 -23.76 -4.23
CA GLU A 628 -7.52 -22.48 -3.51
C GLU A 628 -6.99 -22.65 -2.08
N ILE A 629 -5.97 -21.89 -1.71
CA ILE A 629 -5.42 -21.83 -0.35
C ILE A 629 -5.88 -20.54 0.29
N VAL A 630 -6.55 -20.63 1.44
CA VAL A 630 -7.00 -19.47 2.22
C VAL A 630 -6.86 -19.74 3.71
N GLY A 631 -6.05 -18.94 4.39
CA GLY A 631 -5.85 -19.08 5.83
C GLY A 631 -4.49 -18.60 6.32
N SER A 632 -4.21 -18.95 7.57
CA SER A 632 -2.95 -18.63 8.27
C SER A 632 -2.11 -19.88 8.43
N LEU A 633 -0.79 -19.74 8.22
CA LEU A 633 0.13 -20.84 8.46
C LEU A 633 0.20 -21.19 9.96
N ARG A 634 0.09 -22.46 10.31
CA ARG A 634 0.41 -22.99 11.64
C ARG A 634 1.22 -24.27 11.51
N GLY A 635 1.77 -24.77 12.61
CA GLY A 635 2.53 -26.00 12.56
C GLY A 635 3.06 -26.47 13.90
N VAL A 636 3.67 -27.65 13.87
CA VAL A 636 4.42 -28.22 14.97
C VAL A 636 5.78 -28.63 14.44
N PHE A 637 6.84 -28.11 15.04
CA PHE A 637 8.19 -28.57 14.79
C PHE A 637 8.61 -29.56 15.87
N ASP A 638 8.85 -30.81 15.48
CA ASP A 638 9.48 -31.83 16.32
C ASP A 638 10.99 -31.73 16.13
N ILE A 639 11.66 -31.09 17.08
CA ILE A 639 13.04 -30.63 16.91
C ILE A 639 13.96 -31.07 18.04
N THR A 640 15.25 -31.22 17.71
CA THR A 640 16.36 -31.22 18.66
C THR A 640 17.26 -30.01 18.40
N PRO A 641 17.13 -28.91 19.15
CA PRO A 641 17.98 -27.73 19.01
C PRO A 641 19.32 -27.94 19.73
N SER A 642 20.41 -27.36 19.23
CA SER A 642 21.71 -27.39 19.91
C SER A 642 21.92 -26.27 20.94
N ARG A 643 20.93 -25.38 21.07
CA ARG A 643 20.96 -24.15 21.87
C ARG A 643 19.66 -24.02 22.66
N GLN A 644 19.66 -23.15 23.67
CA GLN A 644 18.51 -22.94 24.56
C GLN A 644 17.45 -22.00 23.96
N ASP A 645 17.75 -21.35 22.84
CA ASP A 645 16.79 -20.56 22.09
C ASP A 645 17.22 -20.45 20.62
N VAL A 646 16.26 -20.17 19.75
CA VAL A 646 16.43 -20.05 18.29
C VAL A 646 15.37 -19.10 17.75
N ASP A 647 15.74 -18.24 16.80
CA ASP A 647 14.79 -17.45 16.02
C ASP A 647 14.60 -18.12 14.65
N PHE A 648 13.36 -18.54 14.34
CA PHE A 648 13.00 -19.16 13.07
C PHE A 648 12.46 -18.12 12.09
N ASN A 649 12.73 -18.33 10.81
CA ASN A 649 12.04 -17.68 9.68
C ASN A 649 11.31 -18.77 8.88
N VAL A 650 10.03 -18.57 8.58
CA VAL A 650 9.23 -19.50 7.78
C VAL A 650 8.65 -18.78 6.59
N SER A 651 8.89 -19.30 5.39
CA SER A 651 8.35 -18.76 4.14
C SER A 651 7.71 -19.86 3.32
N VAL A 652 6.60 -19.57 2.64
CA VAL A 652 5.92 -20.52 1.77
C VAL A 652 5.79 -19.91 0.38
N TYR A 653 6.15 -20.70 -0.63
CA TYR A 653 6.09 -20.34 -2.04
C TYR A 653 5.23 -21.34 -2.79
N GLU A 654 4.61 -20.89 -3.86
CA GLU A 654 4.25 -21.76 -4.99
C GLU A 654 5.46 -21.86 -5.91
N GLN A 655 5.81 -23.06 -6.33
CA GLN A 655 6.63 -23.28 -7.52
C GLN A 655 5.68 -23.64 -8.65
N THR A 656 5.60 -22.79 -9.68
CA THR A 656 4.73 -23.03 -10.84
C THR A 656 5.24 -24.21 -11.66
N ALA A 657 4.40 -24.73 -12.56
CA ALA A 657 4.82 -25.76 -13.52
C ALA A 657 5.98 -25.33 -14.43
N SER A 658 6.18 -24.01 -14.63
CA SER A 658 7.31 -23.45 -15.37
C SER A 658 8.58 -23.26 -14.52
N GLY A 659 8.53 -23.57 -13.22
CA GLY A 659 9.66 -23.45 -12.29
C GLY A 659 9.85 -22.09 -11.63
N GLU A 660 8.93 -21.13 -11.85
CA GLU A 660 8.96 -19.81 -11.18
C GLU A 660 8.46 -19.95 -9.73
N TYR A 661 9.02 -19.19 -8.81
CA TYR A 661 8.57 -19.14 -7.42
C TYR A 661 7.74 -17.89 -7.15
N ARG A 662 6.55 -18.07 -6.56
CA ARG A 662 5.69 -17.00 -6.06
C ARG A 662 5.55 -17.10 -4.54
N LEU A 663 5.90 -16.05 -3.81
CA LEU A 663 5.72 -15.99 -2.37
C LEU A 663 4.21 -15.94 -2.03
N LEU A 664 3.73 -16.78 -1.12
CA LEU A 664 2.31 -16.85 -0.78
C LEU A 664 1.88 -15.88 0.32
N PHE A 665 2.75 -15.59 1.29
CA PHE A 665 2.53 -14.59 2.34
C PHE A 665 3.87 -14.05 2.83
N ASP A 666 3.87 -12.88 3.47
CA ASP A 666 5.09 -12.26 4.00
C ASP A 666 5.81 -13.18 5.01
N PRO A 667 7.14 -13.38 4.92
CA PRO A 667 7.85 -14.35 5.76
C PRO A 667 7.57 -14.14 7.26
N TYR A 668 7.29 -15.24 7.96
CA TYR A 668 6.99 -15.20 9.39
C TYR A 668 8.24 -15.49 10.20
N ASP A 669 8.68 -14.49 10.96
CA ASP A 669 9.78 -14.62 11.90
C ASP A 669 9.25 -14.75 13.33
N PHE A 670 9.76 -15.70 14.09
CA PHE A 670 9.40 -15.84 15.50
C PHE A 670 10.50 -16.44 16.35
N ARG A 671 10.52 -16.04 17.62
CA ARG A 671 11.40 -16.59 18.64
C ARG A 671 10.81 -17.88 19.23
N ALA A 672 11.55 -18.97 19.13
CA ALA A 672 11.10 -20.29 19.57
C ALA A 672 10.71 -20.30 21.04
N SER A 673 11.47 -19.62 21.91
CA SER A 673 11.12 -19.54 23.34
C SER A 673 9.82 -18.81 23.67
N TYR A 674 9.18 -18.17 22.69
CA TYR A 674 7.85 -17.54 22.83
C TYR A 674 6.76 -18.20 21.97
N ALA A 675 7.08 -19.21 21.17
CA ALA A 675 6.14 -19.79 20.20
C ALA A 675 4.83 -20.29 20.85
N ALA A 676 4.94 -20.91 22.03
CA ALA A 676 3.78 -21.39 22.78
C ALA A 676 3.04 -20.27 23.56
N ASN A 677 3.73 -19.19 23.91
CA ASN A 677 3.16 -18.10 24.71
C ASN A 677 3.99 -16.82 24.58
N ARG A 678 3.44 -15.78 23.95
CA ARG A 678 4.08 -14.46 23.78
C ARG A 678 4.34 -13.68 25.08
N VAL A 679 3.62 -14.01 26.15
CA VAL A 679 3.74 -13.34 27.47
C VAL A 679 4.82 -13.99 28.31
N ARG A 680 4.93 -15.32 28.28
CA ARG A 680 5.86 -16.09 29.13
C ARG A 680 6.91 -16.80 28.28
N ARG A 681 8.15 -16.32 28.34
CA ARG A 681 9.31 -16.96 27.71
C ARG A 681 9.56 -18.34 28.34
N ARG A 682 9.70 -19.37 27.52
CA ARG A 682 10.06 -20.73 27.91
C ARG A 682 11.25 -21.18 27.05
N LEU A 683 12.43 -21.28 27.65
CA LEU A 683 13.63 -21.72 26.94
C LEU A 683 13.49 -23.15 26.42
N LEU A 684 14.15 -23.43 25.30
CA LEU A 684 14.27 -24.75 24.73
C LEU A 684 15.27 -25.59 25.53
N ARG A 685 15.06 -26.91 25.53
CA ARG A 685 16.03 -27.85 26.11
C ARG A 685 17.09 -28.24 25.07
N ALA A 686 18.30 -27.69 25.21
CA ALA A 686 19.38 -27.93 24.26
C ALA A 686 19.79 -29.42 24.25
N GLY A 687 19.91 -30.02 23.07
CA GLY A 687 20.25 -31.43 22.89
C GLY A 687 19.06 -32.39 23.01
N GLU A 688 17.91 -31.94 23.49
CA GLU A 688 16.73 -32.76 23.70
C GLU A 688 15.68 -32.61 22.58
N ARG A 689 15.03 -33.72 22.21
CA ARG A 689 13.89 -33.73 21.30
C ARG A 689 12.65 -33.14 21.98
N GLN A 690 11.98 -32.19 21.32
CA GLN A 690 10.80 -31.50 21.85
C GLN A 690 9.88 -31.02 20.73
N LEU A 691 8.59 -30.83 21.07
CA LEU A 691 7.59 -30.29 20.15
C LEU A 691 7.44 -28.78 20.36
N LEU A 692 7.43 -28.05 19.26
CA LEU A 692 7.27 -26.60 19.22
C LEU A 692 6.08 -26.25 18.31
N ALA A 693 4.93 -25.94 18.90
CA ALA A 693 3.78 -25.44 18.17
C ALA A 693 3.93 -23.94 17.88
N PHE A 694 3.50 -23.49 16.71
CA PHE A 694 3.46 -22.08 16.33
C PHE A 694 2.25 -21.76 15.45
N THR A 695 1.87 -20.49 15.40
CA THR A 695 0.84 -19.96 14.51
C THR A 695 1.32 -18.63 13.97
N ALA A 696 1.38 -18.51 12.66
CA ALA A 696 1.73 -17.28 11.98
C ALA A 696 0.58 -16.27 12.08
N GLU A 697 0.92 -15.03 12.38
CA GLU A 697 -0.01 -13.91 12.36
C GLU A 697 -0.08 -13.31 10.95
N ARG A 698 -0.25 -14.19 9.97
CA ARG A 698 -0.25 -13.89 8.55
C ARG A 698 -1.41 -14.58 7.88
N VAL A 699 -2.00 -13.97 6.87
CA VAL A 699 -3.08 -14.58 6.07
C VAL A 699 -2.77 -14.43 4.59
N THR A 700 -3.20 -15.41 3.80
CA THR A 700 -3.23 -15.30 2.34
C THR A 700 -4.48 -15.93 1.77
N ALA A 701 -4.80 -15.54 0.54
CA ALA A 701 -5.79 -16.20 -0.29
C ALA A 701 -5.26 -16.24 -1.74
N CYS A 702 -5.08 -17.44 -2.28
CA CYS A 702 -4.57 -17.61 -3.64
C CYS A 702 -5.10 -18.89 -4.27
N ARG A 703 -5.19 -18.90 -5.61
CA ARG A 703 -5.37 -20.11 -6.39
C ARG A 703 -4.01 -20.54 -6.94
N LEU A 704 -3.64 -21.78 -6.66
CA LEU A 704 -2.48 -22.46 -7.23
C LEU A 704 -2.93 -23.33 -8.40
N ALA A 705 -2.22 -23.29 -9.52
CA ALA A 705 -2.59 -24.09 -10.70
C ALA A 705 -2.21 -25.56 -10.53
N ALA A 706 -2.96 -26.46 -11.16
CA ALA A 706 -2.57 -27.86 -11.30
C ALA A 706 -1.12 -28.00 -11.83
N GLY A 707 -0.36 -28.94 -11.28
CA GLY A 707 1.06 -29.13 -11.57
C GLY A 707 2.01 -28.23 -10.76
N SER A 708 1.50 -27.22 -10.06
CA SER A 708 2.32 -26.40 -9.15
C SER A 708 2.67 -27.17 -7.87
N ARG A 709 3.74 -26.77 -7.18
CA ARG A 709 4.16 -27.34 -5.89
C ARG A 709 4.10 -26.30 -4.79
N ILE A 710 3.83 -26.73 -3.57
CA ILE A 710 4.01 -25.90 -2.37
C ILE A 710 5.43 -26.10 -1.87
N VAL A 711 6.17 -25.01 -1.71
CA VAL A 711 7.56 -25.01 -1.28
C VAL A 711 7.68 -24.27 0.05
N LEU A 712 8.09 -24.98 1.09
CA LEU A 712 8.34 -24.49 2.43
C LEU A 712 9.84 -24.24 2.64
N LEU A 713 10.20 -23.05 3.08
CA LEU A 713 11.52 -22.71 3.58
C LEU A 713 11.47 -22.52 5.08
N ILE A 714 12.35 -23.21 5.80
CA ILE A 714 12.56 -23.01 7.24
C ILE A 714 13.99 -22.52 7.45
N GLY A 715 14.14 -21.29 7.90
CA GLY A 715 15.42 -20.64 8.14
C GLY A 715 15.70 -20.32 9.60
N LEU A 716 16.96 -20.00 9.89
CA LEU A 716 17.37 -19.38 11.15
C LEU A 716 17.66 -17.90 10.91
N ASN A 717 17.13 -17.04 11.77
CA ASN A 717 17.28 -15.59 11.64
C ASN A 717 18.75 -15.17 11.75
N ARG A 718 19.28 -14.59 10.68
CA ARG A 718 20.58 -13.93 10.63
C ARG A 718 20.50 -12.72 9.69
N ARG A 719 19.71 -11.72 10.09
CA ARG A 719 19.41 -10.52 9.29
C ARG A 719 19.95 -9.23 9.94
N PRO A 720 20.39 -8.24 9.14
CA PRO A 720 20.92 -6.98 9.67
C PRO A 720 19.86 -6.00 10.19
N ASP A 721 18.59 -6.19 9.87
CA ASP A 721 17.48 -5.24 10.13
C ASP A 721 16.73 -5.49 11.46
N ARG A 722 17.24 -6.38 12.32
CA ARG A 722 16.54 -6.83 13.53
C ARG A 722 17.47 -7.47 14.54
N GLN A 723 16.99 -7.64 15.77
CA GLN A 723 17.69 -8.36 16.83
C GLN A 723 18.14 -9.78 16.40
N ILE A 724 19.38 -10.16 16.76
CA ILE A 724 19.92 -11.52 16.60
C ILE A 724 19.86 -12.27 17.94
N ASN A 725 19.30 -13.48 17.92
CA ASN A 725 19.32 -14.44 19.02
C ASN A 725 20.46 -15.45 18.83
N TYR A 726 21.49 -15.36 19.65
CA TYR A 726 22.67 -16.23 19.63
C TYR A 726 22.45 -17.56 20.37
N GLY A 727 21.27 -17.75 20.97
CA GLY A 727 20.83 -19.01 21.55
C GLY A 727 21.42 -19.34 22.92
N SER A 728 21.91 -18.33 23.65
CA SER A 728 22.54 -18.52 24.97
C SER A 728 21.53 -18.71 26.10
N GLY A 729 20.26 -18.38 25.86
CA GLY A 729 19.19 -18.39 26.87
C GLY A 729 19.10 -17.11 27.71
N LYS A 730 20.10 -16.21 27.62
CA LYS A 730 20.08 -14.88 28.25
C LYS A 730 18.97 -14.00 27.67
N ASP A 731 18.77 -12.83 28.27
CA ASP A 731 18.07 -11.74 27.58
C ASP A 731 18.79 -11.43 26.27
N VAL A 732 18.07 -11.56 25.15
CA VAL A 732 18.61 -11.36 23.81
C VAL A 732 19.11 -9.94 23.60
N ASN A 733 18.58 -8.96 24.34
CA ASN A 733 19.11 -7.60 24.28
C ASN A 733 20.56 -7.51 24.76
N SER A 734 20.97 -8.39 25.67
CA SER A 734 22.29 -8.46 26.30
C SER A 734 23.24 -9.42 25.61
N GLU A 735 22.75 -10.27 24.71
CA GLU A 735 23.61 -11.19 23.96
C GLU A 735 24.50 -10.44 22.97
N THR A 736 25.67 -11.00 22.71
CA THR A 736 26.64 -10.49 21.75
C THR A 736 27.16 -11.61 20.87
N ILE A 737 27.95 -11.26 19.85
CA ILE A 737 28.62 -12.26 19.01
C ILE A 737 29.52 -13.23 19.81
N ALA A 738 29.96 -12.87 21.02
CA ALA A 738 30.72 -13.76 21.90
C ALA A 738 29.89 -14.95 22.43
N ASP A 739 28.56 -14.84 22.42
CA ASP A 739 27.64 -15.93 22.75
C ASP A 739 27.52 -16.95 21.59
N ALA A 740 27.90 -16.55 20.38
CA ALA A 740 27.91 -17.35 19.14
C ALA A 740 29.06 -18.37 19.06
N LYS A 741 29.57 -18.88 20.19
CA LYS A 741 30.77 -19.75 20.24
C LYS A 741 30.74 -20.95 19.29
N TRP A 742 29.55 -21.47 19.02
CA TRP A 742 29.29 -22.60 18.13
C TRP A 742 28.10 -22.29 17.21
N PRO A 743 28.06 -22.84 15.98
CA PRO A 743 26.90 -22.72 15.11
C PRO A 743 25.60 -23.16 15.80
N VAL A 744 24.51 -22.44 15.54
CA VAL A 744 23.17 -22.87 15.95
C VAL A 744 22.75 -24.00 15.02
N ARG A 745 22.41 -25.16 15.60
CA ARG A 745 21.99 -26.35 14.86
C ARG A 745 20.61 -26.76 15.31
N VAL A 746 19.75 -27.08 14.34
CA VAL A 746 18.43 -27.64 14.61
C VAL A 746 18.30 -28.91 13.77
N ARG A 747 17.84 -29.99 14.41
CA ARG A 747 17.40 -31.20 13.74
C ARG A 747 15.89 -31.29 13.78
N TRP A 748 15.24 -31.48 12.64
CA TRP A 748 13.80 -31.78 12.54
C TRP A 748 13.59 -33.27 12.39
N HIS A 749 12.52 -33.77 12.99
CA HIS A 749 12.10 -35.16 12.97
C HIS A 749 10.75 -35.32 12.26
N ALA A 750 10.40 -36.56 11.89
CA ALA A 750 9.26 -36.91 11.02
C ALA A 750 7.87 -36.43 11.49
N ARG A 751 7.70 -36.07 12.78
CA ARG A 751 6.44 -35.48 13.28
C ARG A 751 6.32 -33.99 13.02
N SER A 752 7.33 -33.36 12.42
CA SER A 752 7.27 -31.95 12.06
C SER A 752 6.31 -31.74 10.90
N TYR A 753 5.42 -30.76 11.02
CA TYR A 753 4.48 -30.41 9.95
C TYR A 753 4.15 -28.93 9.96
N VAL A 754 3.67 -28.47 8.80
CA VAL A 754 2.94 -27.21 8.65
C VAL A 754 1.53 -27.49 8.16
N GLU A 755 0.62 -26.56 8.43
CA GLU A 755 -0.77 -26.62 8.05
C GLU A 755 -1.26 -25.23 7.68
N ILE A 756 -2.09 -25.14 6.63
CA ILE A 756 -2.79 -23.93 6.22
C ILE A 756 -4.29 -24.18 6.30
#